data_AF-A0A2I2GCG8-F1
#
_entry.id   AF-A0A2I2GCG8-F1
#
_cell.length_a   1.000
_cell.length_b   1.000
_cell.length_c   1.000
_cell.angle_alpha   90.00
_cell.angle_beta   90.00
_cell.angle_gamma   90.00
#
_symmetry.space_group_name_H-M   'P 1'
#
loop_
_entity.id
_entity.type
_entity.pdbx_description
1 polymer ?
#
loop_
_entity_poly.entity_id
_entity_poly.type
_entity_poly.pdbx_seq_one_letter_code
_entity_poly.pdbx_strand_id
1 'polypeptide(L)'
;MKIDIALALGATASAGVMAAVIPQAPLTNPHIYHNQEKYLIELAPYQTRWVTEEEKWALKLDGVNFIDVTAERNAGFYPTLHAPSYVHYPSKMEHTDEVTTLIKDLDKANMQHNLEKFTSFHTRYYKSQTGIESATWLYNQVQDVIKSSGAAEHGATVEQFAHPWGQFSVIARVPGQTNKTVVLGAHQDSINLFLPSILAAPGADDDGSGTVTILEALRGLLRSEPIARGDAPNTVEFHWYSAEEGGMLGSQAVFSQYKKDKRDVKAMLQQDMTGYTRGALEAGRQEAVGIMVDYVDRDLTQFLKDAVTTYCDIGFIDTKCGYACSDHTSASKYGYPAAMATESEMENSNKRIHTTDDRIEYLSFDHMLEHAKLTLGPYSQELHVACLAIQRATLLTKKVLEAVDKGSLDKSDSTPVTVADFAAQALIIGAIHHAFPEDDIVGEEDSAALRADASLLERAWDLVSSTHLDDGASEALLYTPSSKEEMLGLIDLGAQGTCGPKGRSWVLDPVDGTATFIQGQQYAVCLALVQDGRQRVGVLGCPNLNLASGRMHEDAVDRDGYGSQVFAVAGQGAYIRKMGTGALQPARKLDPKPQITEFQELDFVDCVASTSSNIDYHARLASYLNAPWPHTTDLWAAQLRYIAIAVGSCNTLIKIPRKASYRSKIWDHAGGMLIAEEVGCTVSDLAGNPVDCSLGRTLAECYGMIIAPASIHGRLVEAVKHVV
;
A
#
# COMPACT_ATOMS: atom_id res chain seq x y z
N MET A 1 -44.87 28.55 -48.69
CA MET A 1 -43.53 28.43 -49.30
C MET A 1 -42.51 28.84 -48.25
N LYS A 2 -41.63 27.89 -47.88
CA LYS A 2 -40.43 27.96 -47.03
C LYS A 2 -40.54 28.17 -45.51
N ILE A 3 -39.70 27.36 -44.87
CA ILE A 3 -39.44 27.05 -43.46
C ILE A 3 -38.35 28.01 -42.95
N ASP A 4 -38.30 28.32 -41.66
CA ASP A 4 -37.11 28.07 -40.80
C ASP A 4 -37.27 28.56 -39.35
N ILE A 5 -36.63 27.77 -38.49
CA ILE A 5 -36.61 27.71 -37.02
C ILE A 5 -35.51 28.65 -36.48
N ALA A 6 -35.72 29.28 -35.31
CA ALA A 6 -34.64 29.55 -34.34
C ALA A 6 -35.18 29.94 -32.96
N LEU A 7 -34.51 29.40 -31.94
CA LEU A 7 -34.87 29.31 -30.53
C LEU A 7 -34.78 30.63 -29.75
N ALA A 8 -35.63 30.71 -28.73
CA ALA A 8 -35.51 31.62 -27.59
C ALA A 8 -34.52 31.06 -26.55
N LEU A 9 -33.58 31.89 -26.10
CA LEU A 9 -32.80 31.70 -24.88
C LEU A 9 -33.20 32.81 -23.90
N GLY A 10 -33.95 32.42 -22.87
CA GLY A 10 -34.38 33.28 -21.78
C GLY A 10 -33.48 33.09 -20.55
N ALA A 11 -33.07 34.21 -19.96
CA ALA A 11 -32.41 34.29 -18.68
C ALA A 11 -33.27 33.77 -17.53
N THR A 12 -32.66 33.16 -16.51
CA THR A 12 -33.04 33.23 -15.07
C THR A 12 -31.86 32.68 -14.26
N ALA A 13 -31.17 33.52 -13.49
CA ALA A 13 -31.44 33.89 -12.10
C ALA A 13 -30.93 32.84 -11.10
N SER A 14 -29.86 33.22 -10.41
CA SER A 14 -29.24 32.57 -9.27
C SER A 14 -30.28 32.36 -8.15
N ALA A 15 -30.61 31.11 -7.87
CA ALA A 15 -31.35 30.73 -6.66
C ALA A 15 -30.44 29.84 -5.82
N GLY A 16 -29.85 30.42 -4.77
CA GLY A 16 -29.27 29.64 -3.69
C GLY A 16 -30.39 28.89 -2.98
N VAL A 17 -30.42 27.56 -3.13
CA VAL A 17 -31.31 26.71 -2.36
C VAL A 17 -30.71 26.55 -0.96
N MET A 18 -31.16 27.36 0.00
CA MET A 18 -31.07 26.95 1.40
C MET A 18 -32.04 25.77 1.57
N ALA A 19 -31.50 24.58 1.81
CA ALA A 19 -32.28 23.45 2.25
C ALA A 19 -32.93 23.80 3.61
N ALA A 20 -34.26 23.83 3.65
CA ALA A 20 -34.99 24.02 4.88
C ALA A 20 -34.77 22.79 5.78
N VAL A 21 -34.17 23.00 6.95
CA VAL A 21 -34.05 22.00 8.01
C VAL A 21 -35.45 21.73 8.55
N ILE A 22 -36.02 20.56 8.24
CA ILE A 22 -37.25 20.08 8.88
C ILE A 22 -36.86 19.58 10.28
N PRO A 23 -37.53 20.02 11.38
CA PRO A 23 -37.27 19.48 12.70
C PRO A 23 -37.62 17.98 12.71
N GLN A 24 -36.61 17.13 12.85
CA GLN A 24 -36.79 15.69 13.04
C GLN A 24 -37.02 15.40 14.53
N ALA A 25 -38.04 14.61 14.84
CA ALA A 25 -38.32 14.14 16.19
C ALA A 25 -38.18 12.61 16.21
N PRO A 26 -37.59 12.02 17.27
CA PRO A 26 -37.65 10.58 17.48
C PRO A 26 -39.12 10.15 17.60
N LEU A 27 -39.42 8.88 17.40
CA LEU A 27 -40.77 8.36 17.64
C LEU A 27 -41.10 8.50 19.14
N THR A 28 -41.77 9.59 19.51
CA THR A 28 -42.17 9.90 20.89
C THR A 28 -43.44 9.16 21.29
N ASN A 29 -43.42 7.83 21.19
CA ASN A 29 -44.20 6.89 22.01
C ASN A 29 -43.98 5.48 21.44
N PRO A 30 -43.50 4.51 22.23
CA PRO A 30 -43.79 3.11 21.94
C PRO A 30 -45.26 2.89 22.32
N HIS A 31 -46.19 3.44 21.54
CA HIS A 31 -47.53 2.88 21.55
C HIS A 31 -47.35 1.47 21.02
N ILE A 32 -47.39 0.50 21.94
CA ILE A 32 -47.63 -0.91 21.64
C ILE A 32 -48.98 -0.94 20.92
N TYR A 33 -48.96 -0.72 19.61
CA TYR A 33 -50.09 -1.02 18.76
C TYR A 33 -50.17 -2.54 18.72
N HIS A 34 -51.14 -3.08 19.45
CA HIS A 34 -51.48 -4.51 19.51
C HIS A 34 -52.04 -5.09 18.18
N ASN A 35 -51.77 -4.46 17.04
CA ASN A 35 -51.79 -5.16 15.76
C ASN A 35 -50.34 -5.57 15.50
N GLN A 36 -50.02 -6.87 15.62
CA GLN A 36 -48.67 -7.41 15.39
C GLN A 36 -48.15 -6.94 14.03
N GLU A 37 -47.40 -5.83 14.02
CA GLU A 37 -46.72 -5.33 12.84
C GLU A 37 -45.68 -6.39 12.50
N LYS A 38 -45.89 -7.06 11.37
CA LYS A 38 -44.98 -8.08 10.88
C LYS A 38 -44.08 -7.43 9.86
N TYR A 39 -42.82 -7.82 9.91
CA TYR A 39 -41.76 -7.45 9.00
C TYR A 39 -41.49 -8.64 8.09
N LEU A 40 -41.32 -8.38 6.79
CA LEU A 40 -40.86 -9.39 5.86
C LEU A 40 -39.33 -9.35 5.86
N ILE A 41 -38.70 -10.37 6.44
CA ILE A 41 -37.25 -10.53 6.38
C ILE A 41 -36.87 -11.55 5.32
N GLU A 42 -35.65 -11.45 4.81
CA GLU A 42 -35.03 -12.43 3.92
C GLU A 42 -33.76 -13.00 4.58
N LEU A 43 -33.72 -14.33 4.74
CA LEU A 43 -32.68 -15.07 5.48
C LEU A 43 -31.62 -15.69 4.56
N ALA A 44 -31.97 -15.86 3.29
CA ALA A 44 -31.11 -16.32 2.21
C ALA A 44 -31.75 -15.81 0.90
N PRO A 45 -31.02 -15.79 -0.24
CA PRO A 45 -31.59 -15.32 -1.50
C PRO A 45 -32.97 -15.96 -1.78
N TYR A 46 -34.00 -15.11 -1.89
CA TYR A 46 -35.40 -15.49 -2.15
C TYR A 46 -36.12 -16.27 -1.03
N GLN A 47 -35.51 -16.41 0.15
CA GLN A 47 -36.10 -17.09 1.30
C GLN A 47 -36.62 -16.07 2.31
N THR A 48 -37.90 -15.69 2.14
CA THR A 48 -38.53 -14.68 2.99
C THR A 48 -39.41 -15.28 4.08
N ARG A 49 -39.45 -14.64 5.25
CA ARG A 49 -40.33 -15.00 6.37
C ARG A 49 -40.94 -13.74 6.96
N TRP A 50 -42.24 -13.78 7.26
CA TRP A 50 -42.88 -12.77 8.09
C TRP A 50 -42.56 -13.04 9.55
N VAL A 51 -42.04 -12.03 10.24
CA VAL A 51 -41.63 -12.08 11.64
C VAL A 51 -42.15 -10.86 12.38
N THR A 52 -42.36 -10.98 13.67
CA THR A 52 -42.54 -9.85 14.59
C THR A 52 -41.20 -9.16 14.89
N GLU A 53 -41.22 -7.97 15.47
CA GLU A 53 -39.99 -7.29 15.92
C GLU A 53 -39.22 -8.13 16.95
N GLU A 54 -39.94 -8.80 17.86
CA GLU A 54 -39.36 -9.71 18.85
C GLU A 54 -38.64 -10.90 18.18
N GLU A 55 -39.23 -11.46 17.12
CA GLU A 55 -38.59 -12.54 16.34
C GLU A 55 -37.36 -12.04 15.56
N LYS A 56 -37.32 -10.79 15.08
CA LYS A 56 -36.10 -10.21 14.48
C LYS A 56 -34.96 -10.18 15.50
N TRP A 57 -35.24 -9.72 16.72
CA TRP A 57 -34.23 -9.65 17.77
C TRP A 57 -33.80 -11.03 18.25
N ALA A 58 -34.72 -11.99 18.33
CA ALA A 58 -34.37 -13.39 18.61
C ALA A 58 -33.40 -13.96 17.56
N LEU A 59 -33.64 -13.68 16.27
CA LEU A 59 -32.73 -14.10 15.20
C LEU A 59 -31.34 -13.45 15.34
N LYS A 60 -31.25 -12.14 15.59
CA LYS A 60 -29.95 -11.48 15.84
C LYS A 60 -29.23 -12.06 17.06
N LEU A 61 -29.96 -12.37 18.15
CA LEU A 61 -29.39 -13.01 19.34
C LEU A 61 -28.86 -14.42 19.07
N ASP A 62 -29.50 -15.15 18.15
CA ASP A 62 -29.05 -16.47 17.68
C ASP A 62 -27.94 -16.39 16.61
N GLY A 63 -27.45 -15.18 16.29
CA GLY A 63 -26.42 -14.95 15.27
C GLY A 63 -26.91 -15.16 13.84
N VAL A 64 -28.23 -15.07 13.61
CA VAL A 64 -28.85 -15.24 12.30
C VAL A 64 -29.01 -13.89 11.61
N ASN A 65 -28.23 -13.69 10.55
CA ASN A 65 -28.29 -12.51 9.70
C ASN A 65 -29.56 -12.50 8.84
N PHE A 66 -30.11 -11.31 8.61
CA PHE A 66 -31.27 -11.10 7.77
C PHE A 66 -31.27 -9.68 7.19
N ILE A 67 -31.95 -9.53 6.06
CA ILE A 67 -32.27 -8.22 5.49
C ILE A 67 -33.78 -7.98 5.58
N ASP A 68 -34.19 -6.79 6.04
CA ASP A 68 -35.61 -6.45 6.14
C ASP A 68 -36.08 -5.85 4.81
N VAL A 69 -36.94 -6.58 4.10
CA VAL A 69 -37.43 -6.24 2.75
C VAL A 69 -38.90 -5.79 2.77
N THR A 70 -39.40 -5.35 3.94
CA THR A 70 -40.79 -4.94 4.11
C THR A 70 -41.14 -3.77 3.20
N ALA A 71 -40.25 -2.78 3.10
CA ALA A 71 -40.46 -1.60 2.26
C ALA A 71 -40.46 -1.95 0.77
N GLU A 72 -39.51 -2.76 0.32
CA GLU A 72 -39.38 -3.28 -1.04
C GLU A 72 -40.63 -4.03 -1.48
N ARG A 73 -41.10 -4.94 -0.61
CA ARG A 73 -42.32 -5.71 -0.83
C ARG A 73 -43.53 -4.80 -1.01
N ASN A 74 -43.66 -3.80 -0.14
CA ASN A 74 -44.77 -2.84 -0.18
C ASN A 74 -44.69 -1.92 -1.41
N ALA A 75 -43.49 -1.59 -1.87
CA ALA A 75 -43.25 -0.80 -3.08
C ALA A 75 -43.46 -1.60 -4.39
N GLY A 76 -43.66 -2.92 -4.31
CA GLY A 76 -43.82 -3.79 -5.48
C GLY A 76 -42.53 -3.96 -6.30
N PHE A 77 -41.37 -3.59 -5.74
CA PHE A 77 -40.07 -3.71 -6.38
C PHE A 77 -39.19 -4.63 -5.55
N TYR A 78 -38.92 -5.84 -6.04
CA TYR A 78 -38.05 -6.81 -5.37
C TYR A 78 -36.74 -6.96 -6.15
N PRO A 79 -35.64 -6.32 -5.71
CA PRO A 79 -34.36 -6.44 -6.38
C PRO A 79 -33.83 -7.88 -6.32
N THR A 80 -33.34 -8.40 -7.44
CA THR A 80 -32.71 -9.72 -7.54
C THR A 80 -31.19 -9.56 -7.50
N LEU A 81 -30.47 -10.39 -6.73
CA LEU A 81 -29.00 -10.41 -6.53
C LEU A 81 -28.13 -10.43 -7.80
N HIS A 82 -28.72 -10.47 -8.99
CA HIS A 82 -28.00 -10.47 -10.25
C HIS A 82 -28.53 -9.41 -11.22
N ALA A 83 -27.74 -8.36 -11.39
CA ALA A 83 -27.55 -7.76 -12.71
C ALA A 83 -26.09 -8.05 -13.11
N PRO A 84 -25.82 -8.57 -14.32
CA PRO A 84 -24.46 -8.68 -14.82
C PRO A 84 -23.96 -7.28 -15.17
N SER A 85 -23.49 -6.55 -14.17
CA SER A 85 -22.72 -5.34 -14.41
C SER A 85 -21.32 -5.78 -14.81
N TYR A 86 -21.04 -5.80 -16.11
CA TYR A 86 -19.69 -6.05 -16.63
C TYR A 86 -18.84 -4.79 -16.40
N VAL A 87 -18.45 -4.54 -15.16
CA VAL A 87 -17.38 -3.58 -14.86
C VAL A 87 -16.07 -4.31 -15.00
N HIS A 88 -15.22 -3.81 -15.88
CA HIS A 88 -13.86 -4.31 -15.97
C HIS A 88 -12.99 -3.48 -15.04
N TYR A 89 -12.50 -4.10 -13.98
CA TYR A 89 -11.51 -3.50 -13.10
C TYR A 89 -10.13 -3.70 -13.70
N PRO A 90 -9.24 -2.69 -13.62
CA PRO A 90 -7.85 -2.84 -14.01
C PRO A 90 -7.22 -4.02 -13.27
N SER A 91 -6.41 -4.81 -13.97
CA SER A 91 -5.60 -5.88 -13.36
C SER A 91 -4.30 -5.36 -12.74
N LYS A 92 -4.08 -4.04 -12.78
CA LYS A 92 -2.91 -3.31 -12.30
C LYS A 92 -3.35 -1.99 -11.68
N MET A 93 -2.58 -1.48 -10.73
CA MET A 93 -2.85 -0.21 -10.06
C MET A 93 -2.17 0.93 -10.84
N GLU A 94 -2.96 1.74 -11.53
CA GLU A 94 -2.46 2.73 -12.50
C GLU A 94 -2.13 4.11 -11.90
N HIS A 95 -2.57 4.40 -10.66
CA HIS A 95 -2.46 5.73 -10.02
C HIS A 95 -1.56 5.73 -8.77
N THR A 96 -0.66 4.77 -8.68
CA THR A 96 0.10 4.46 -7.46
C THR A 96 0.83 5.65 -6.83
N ASP A 97 1.40 6.58 -7.61
CA ASP A 97 2.12 7.75 -7.09
C ASP A 97 1.25 8.80 -6.43
N GLU A 98 0.17 9.15 -7.11
CA GLU A 98 -0.82 10.11 -6.61
C GLU A 98 -1.37 9.57 -5.29
N VAL A 99 -1.75 8.30 -5.33
CA VAL A 99 -2.38 7.61 -4.23
C VAL A 99 -1.38 7.42 -3.05
N THR A 100 -0.07 7.24 -3.32
CA THR A 100 1.00 7.30 -2.27
C THR A 100 1.02 8.60 -1.51
N THR A 101 0.93 9.69 -2.26
CA THR A 101 1.10 11.02 -1.72
C THR A 101 -0.03 11.31 -0.73
N LEU A 102 -1.24 10.86 -1.05
CA LEU A 102 -2.42 11.00 -0.21
C LEU A 102 -2.33 10.19 1.09
N ILE A 103 -1.73 8.99 1.06
CA ILE A 103 -1.58 8.16 2.28
C ILE A 103 -0.71 8.82 3.34
N LYS A 104 0.31 9.58 2.96
CA LYS A 104 1.19 10.26 3.92
C LYS A 104 0.44 11.29 4.77
N ASP A 105 -0.67 11.79 4.25
CA ASP A 105 -1.48 12.73 4.99
C ASP A 105 -2.37 12.04 6.01
N LEU A 106 -2.59 10.72 5.95
CA LEU A 106 -3.42 9.99 6.92
C LEU A 106 -2.84 10.03 8.33
N ASP A 107 -3.72 10.22 9.32
CA ASP A 107 -3.34 10.44 10.71
C ASP A 107 -4.25 9.64 11.67
N LYS A 108 -3.61 8.72 12.39
CA LYS A 108 -4.25 7.90 13.44
C LYS A 108 -4.82 8.75 14.56
N ALA A 109 -4.22 9.90 14.88
CA ALA A 109 -4.72 10.78 15.92
C ALA A 109 -6.09 11.37 15.55
N ASN A 110 -6.35 11.65 14.27
CA ASN A 110 -7.66 12.08 13.80
C ASN A 110 -8.70 10.97 13.96
N MET A 111 -8.35 9.74 13.56
CA MET A 111 -9.24 8.58 13.73
C MET A 111 -9.55 8.34 15.20
N GLN A 112 -8.53 8.36 16.06
CA GLN A 112 -8.70 8.18 17.50
C GLN A 112 -9.57 9.29 18.12
N HIS A 113 -9.28 10.56 17.82
CA HIS A 113 -10.05 11.68 18.34
C HIS A 113 -11.52 11.61 17.95
N ASN A 114 -11.79 11.31 16.68
CA ASN A 114 -13.15 11.16 16.18
C ASN A 114 -13.85 9.95 16.83
N LEU A 115 -13.15 8.83 17.00
CA LEU A 115 -13.73 7.62 17.57
C LEU A 115 -14.02 7.79 19.07
N GLU A 116 -13.15 8.45 19.84
CA GLU A 116 -13.40 8.81 21.23
C GLU A 116 -14.69 9.63 21.37
N LYS A 117 -14.91 10.60 20.47
CA LYS A 117 -16.15 11.37 20.48
C LYS A 117 -17.35 10.55 20.02
N PHE A 118 -17.21 9.74 18.98
CA PHE A 118 -18.31 8.96 18.40
C PHE A 118 -18.80 7.83 19.31
N THR A 119 -17.91 7.26 20.11
CA THR A 119 -18.22 6.25 21.14
C THR A 119 -18.73 6.86 22.45
N SER A 120 -18.65 8.19 22.62
CA SER A 120 -19.16 8.89 23.81
C SER A 120 -20.68 9.04 23.85
N PHE A 121 -21.37 8.86 22.72
CA PHE A 121 -22.83 8.83 22.70
C PHE A 121 -23.32 7.55 23.39
N HIS A 122 -24.36 7.65 24.23
CA HIS A 122 -24.87 6.51 25.01
C HIS A 122 -25.14 5.28 24.14
N THR A 123 -25.79 5.50 23.00
CA THR A 123 -25.99 4.53 21.92
C THR A 123 -26.18 5.31 20.63
N ARG A 124 -25.84 4.71 19.48
CA ARG A 124 -26.15 5.28 18.17
C ARG A 124 -27.32 4.56 17.50
N TYR A 125 -28.13 3.84 18.28
CA TYR A 125 -29.30 3.11 17.79
C TYR A 125 -30.21 4.01 16.96
N TYR A 126 -30.58 3.55 15.77
CA TYR A 126 -31.22 4.38 14.73
C TYR A 126 -32.59 4.97 15.11
N LYS A 127 -33.30 4.38 16.10
CA LYS A 127 -34.57 4.93 16.64
C LYS A 127 -34.37 5.83 17.88
N SER A 128 -33.14 6.00 18.35
CA SER A 128 -32.84 6.76 19.57
C SER A 128 -32.53 8.22 19.28
N GLN A 129 -32.76 9.08 20.28
CA GLN A 129 -32.37 10.49 20.20
C GLN A 129 -30.85 10.65 20.07
N THR A 130 -30.07 9.87 20.81
CA THR A 130 -28.60 9.89 20.74
C THR A 130 -28.08 9.40 19.38
N GLY A 131 -28.83 8.55 18.68
CA GLY A 131 -28.55 8.17 17.28
C GLY A 131 -28.73 9.33 16.30
N ILE A 132 -29.73 10.20 16.49
CA ILE A 132 -29.90 11.43 15.69
C ILE A 132 -28.75 12.42 15.99
N GLU A 133 -28.39 12.56 17.27
CA GLU A 133 -27.30 13.42 17.70
C GLU A 133 -25.94 12.97 17.17
N SER A 134 -25.66 11.67 17.17
CA SER A 134 -24.42 11.11 16.62
C SER A 134 -24.35 11.30 15.11
N ALA A 135 -25.45 11.08 14.38
CA ALA A 135 -25.52 11.32 12.94
C ALA A 135 -25.34 12.80 12.59
N THR A 136 -25.91 13.70 13.40
CA THR A 136 -25.72 15.15 13.26
C THR A 136 -24.27 15.55 13.50
N TRP A 137 -23.62 14.98 14.52
CA TRP A 137 -22.21 15.22 14.77
C TRP A 137 -21.34 14.75 13.60
N LEU A 138 -21.57 13.54 13.10
CA LEU A 138 -20.83 12.96 11.97
C LEU A 138 -21.02 13.78 10.70
N TYR A 139 -22.26 14.17 10.39
CA TYR A 139 -22.56 15.08 9.28
C TYR A 139 -21.72 16.37 9.33
N ASN A 140 -21.59 16.96 10.51
CA ASN A 140 -20.78 18.17 10.69
C ASN A 140 -19.28 17.90 10.45
N GLN A 141 -18.74 16.77 10.93
CA GLN A 141 -17.34 16.40 10.66
C GLN A 141 -17.08 16.25 9.15
N VAL A 142 -17.96 15.53 8.45
CA VAL A 142 -17.88 15.33 7.00
C VAL A 142 -17.99 16.66 6.25
N GLN A 143 -18.91 17.52 6.67
CA GLN A 143 -19.07 18.86 6.10
C GLN A 143 -17.83 19.73 6.32
N ASP A 144 -17.18 19.64 7.48
CA ASP A 144 -15.96 20.39 7.77
C ASP A 144 -14.78 19.91 6.92
N VAL A 145 -14.65 18.59 6.70
CA VAL A 145 -13.66 18.02 5.76
C VAL A 145 -13.87 18.52 4.32
N ILE A 146 -15.13 18.52 3.85
CA ILE A 146 -15.48 19.00 2.49
C ILE A 146 -15.25 20.51 2.33
N LYS A 147 -15.53 21.30 3.37
CA LYS A 147 -15.29 22.76 3.35
C LYS A 147 -13.81 23.09 3.42
N SER A 148 -13.09 22.47 4.35
CA SER A 148 -11.67 22.78 4.60
C SER A 148 -10.74 22.36 3.47
N SER A 149 -11.15 21.41 2.63
CA SER A 149 -10.42 21.02 1.42
C SER A 149 -10.65 21.97 0.23
N GLY A 150 -11.63 22.87 0.31
CA GLY A 150 -12.05 23.71 -0.83
C GLY A 150 -12.94 22.97 -1.84
N ALA A 151 -13.17 21.67 -1.69
CA ALA A 151 -13.96 20.88 -2.63
C ALA A 151 -15.42 21.36 -2.75
N ALA A 152 -15.96 21.96 -1.68
CA ALA A 152 -17.28 22.60 -1.71
C ALA A 152 -17.41 23.69 -2.78
N GLU A 153 -16.33 24.43 -3.07
CA GLU A 153 -16.31 25.48 -4.09
C GLU A 153 -16.40 24.91 -5.52
N HIS A 154 -16.10 23.62 -5.65
CA HIS A 154 -16.12 22.85 -6.89
C HIS A 154 -17.31 21.88 -6.98
N GLY A 155 -18.32 22.07 -6.13
CA GLY A 155 -19.57 21.32 -6.20
C GLY A 155 -19.60 20.03 -5.37
N ALA A 156 -18.60 19.78 -4.53
CA ALA A 156 -18.71 18.71 -3.54
C ALA A 156 -19.81 19.03 -2.51
N THR A 157 -20.60 18.03 -2.13
CA THR A 157 -21.78 18.18 -1.27
C THR A 157 -21.80 17.17 -0.14
N VAL A 158 -22.50 17.50 0.94
CA VAL A 158 -22.84 16.56 2.03
C VAL A 158 -24.34 16.61 2.25
N GLU A 159 -24.99 15.47 2.07
CA GLU A 159 -26.43 15.29 2.10
C GLU A 159 -26.87 14.49 3.34
N GLN A 160 -27.98 14.90 3.94
CA GLN A 160 -28.71 14.11 4.93
C GLN A 160 -29.81 13.34 4.21
N PHE A 161 -29.60 12.05 3.95
CA PHE A 161 -30.61 11.20 3.34
C PHE A 161 -31.62 10.77 4.41
N ALA A 162 -32.81 11.37 4.37
CA ALA A 162 -33.80 11.24 5.42
C ALA A 162 -34.50 9.87 5.41
N HIS A 163 -34.76 9.35 6.62
CA HIS A 163 -35.47 8.09 6.86
C HIS A 163 -36.65 8.27 7.83
N PRO A 164 -37.66 7.40 7.79
CA PRO A 164 -38.85 7.54 8.65
C PRO A 164 -38.61 7.28 10.14
N TRP A 165 -37.44 6.74 10.54
CA TRP A 165 -37.08 6.44 11.93
C TRP A 165 -36.28 7.54 12.63
N GLY A 166 -36.00 8.66 11.94
CA GLY A 166 -35.32 9.82 12.53
C GLY A 166 -33.85 9.92 12.12
N GLN A 167 -33.01 8.95 12.50
CA GLN A 167 -31.59 8.96 12.10
C GLN A 167 -31.47 8.89 10.56
N PHE A 168 -30.80 9.87 9.96
CA PHE A 168 -30.57 9.96 8.51
C PHE A 168 -29.24 9.30 8.12
N SER A 169 -29.08 8.81 6.88
CA SER A 169 -27.75 8.45 6.35
C SER A 169 -27.00 9.71 5.90
N VAL A 170 -25.67 9.72 6.02
CA VAL A 170 -24.82 10.81 5.51
C VAL A 170 -24.22 10.40 4.18
N ILE A 171 -24.34 11.25 3.16
CA ILE A 171 -23.72 11.03 1.85
C ILE A 171 -22.86 12.24 1.51
N ALA A 172 -21.53 12.06 1.52
CA ALA A 172 -20.61 13.01 0.91
C ALA A 172 -20.41 12.64 -0.56
N ARG A 173 -20.45 13.64 -1.43
CA ARG A 173 -20.36 13.46 -2.89
C ARG A 173 -19.37 14.46 -3.45
N VAL A 174 -18.30 13.94 -4.05
CA VAL A 174 -17.33 14.71 -4.83
C VAL A 174 -17.66 14.46 -6.31
N PRO A 175 -18.18 15.46 -7.04
CA PRO A 175 -18.62 15.26 -8.42
C PRO A 175 -17.44 14.87 -9.31
N GLY A 176 -17.67 13.93 -10.22
CA GLY A 176 -16.74 13.67 -11.32
C GLY A 176 -17.32 14.13 -12.65
N GLN A 177 -16.60 13.83 -13.74
CA GLN A 177 -16.98 14.20 -15.10
C GLN A 177 -18.13 13.36 -15.67
N THR A 178 -18.51 12.26 -15.00
CA THR A 178 -19.58 11.35 -15.44
C THR A 178 -20.51 10.96 -14.29
N ASN A 179 -21.67 10.38 -14.63
CA ASN A 179 -22.59 9.76 -13.65
C ASN A 179 -22.08 8.40 -13.14
N LYS A 180 -20.90 7.93 -13.59
CA LYS A 180 -20.26 6.75 -13.03
C LYS A 180 -19.82 7.06 -11.61
N THR A 181 -20.18 6.21 -10.66
CA THR A 181 -19.98 6.48 -9.24
C THR A 181 -19.20 5.37 -8.56
N VAL A 182 -18.19 5.73 -7.78
CA VAL A 182 -17.51 4.84 -6.85
C VAL A 182 -17.97 5.20 -5.43
N VAL A 183 -18.42 4.20 -4.68
CA VAL A 183 -19.00 4.37 -3.35
C VAL A 183 -18.13 3.69 -2.31
N LEU A 184 -17.86 4.40 -1.21
CA LEU A 184 -17.24 3.86 -0.02
C LEU A 184 -18.25 3.96 1.13
N GLY A 185 -18.45 2.87 1.86
CA GLY A 185 -19.51 2.75 2.84
C GLY A 185 -19.01 2.22 4.19
N ALA A 186 -19.64 2.72 5.24
CA ALA A 186 -19.62 2.22 6.61
C ALA A 186 -21.01 2.47 7.21
N HIS A 187 -21.37 1.85 8.34
CA HIS A 187 -22.59 2.23 9.05
C HIS A 187 -22.28 3.02 10.31
N GLN A 188 -23.19 3.92 10.68
CA GLN A 188 -22.99 4.85 11.80
C GLN A 188 -23.80 4.48 13.04
N ASP A 189 -24.81 3.62 12.92
CA ASP A 189 -25.56 3.17 14.07
C ASP A 189 -24.81 2.12 14.89
N SER A 190 -25.31 1.85 16.08
CA SER A 190 -24.86 0.77 16.95
C SER A 190 -26.04 0.23 17.73
N ILE A 191 -25.96 -1.02 18.18
CA ILE A 191 -27.02 -1.63 18.99
C ILE A 191 -26.50 -2.28 20.26
N ASN A 192 -27.38 -2.42 21.25
CA ASN A 192 -27.20 -3.38 22.32
C ASN A 192 -28.29 -4.45 22.21
N LEU A 193 -27.93 -5.70 21.90
CA LEU A 193 -28.92 -6.75 21.60
C LEU A 193 -29.85 -7.10 22.78
N PHE A 194 -29.46 -6.81 24.03
CA PHE A 194 -30.31 -7.09 25.19
C PHE A 194 -31.45 -6.07 25.33
N LEU A 195 -31.14 -4.77 25.21
CA LEU A 195 -32.14 -3.70 25.27
C LEU A 195 -31.70 -2.53 24.37
N PRO A 196 -31.98 -2.58 23.05
CA PRO A 196 -31.46 -1.66 22.04
C PRO A 196 -31.67 -0.16 22.32
N SER A 197 -32.77 0.19 23.00
CA SER A 197 -33.13 1.58 23.29
C SER A 197 -32.81 2.04 24.72
N ILE A 198 -32.27 1.15 25.57
CA ILE A 198 -32.06 1.43 27.00
C ILE A 198 -30.57 1.32 27.36
N LEU A 199 -29.94 0.21 26.96
CA LEU A 199 -28.54 -0.05 27.31
C LEU A 199 -27.60 0.73 26.41
N ALA A 200 -26.41 1.03 26.94
CA ALA A 200 -25.38 1.68 26.15
C ALA A 200 -24.86 0.74 25.06
N ALA A 201 -24.46 1.32 23.94
CA ALA A 201 -23.82 0.64 22.83
C ALA A 201 -22.73 1.57 22.29
N PRO A 202 -21.52 1.55 22.89
CA PRO A 202 -20.44 2.41 22.43
C PRO A 202 -20.09 2.12 20.97
N GLY A 203 -20.25 0.87 20.50
CA GLY A 203 -20.10 0.50 19.09
C GLY A 203 -18.75 0.93 18.54
N ALA A 204 -17.67 0.67 19.29
CA ALA A 204 -16.37 1.20 18.95
C ALA A 204 -15.82 0.53 17.70
N ASP A 205 -15.90 -0.79 17.66
CA ASP A 205 -15.50 -1.56 16.49
C ASP A 205 -16.62 -1.57 15.45
N ASP A 206 -17.85 -1.81 15.91
CA ASP A 206 -19.06 -2.05 15.11
C ASP A 206 -20.06 -0.87 15.24
N ASP A 207 -20.11 0.04 14.27
CA ASP A 207 -19.10 0.28 13.21
C ASP A 207 -18.47 1.68 13.36
N GLY A 208 -18.14 2.02 14.61
CA GLY A 208 -17.40 3.22 14.91
C GLY A 208 -16.06 3.26 14.17
N SER A 209 -15.38 2.11 14.10
CA SER A 209 -14.07 1.98 13.47
C SER A 209 -14.15 2.22 11.96
N GLY A 210 -15.04 1.54 11.21
CA GLY A 210 -15.23 1.75 9.78
C GLY A 210 -15.67 3.18 9.47
N THR A 211 -16.57 3.73 10.28
CA THR A 211 -17.03 5.12 10.17
C THR A 211 -15.88 6.13 10.18
N VAL A 212 -14.95 6.05 11.14
CA VAL A 212 -13.83 7.01 11.22
C VAL A 212 -12.71 6.70 10.24
N THR A 213 -12.54 5.43 9.86
CA THR A 213 -11.61 5.00 8.82
C THR A 213 -11.95 5.65 7.47
N ILE A 214 -13.22 5.56 7.04
CA ILE A 214 -13.62 6.16 5.76
C ILE A 214 -13.72 7.70 5.82
N LEU A 215 -13.94 8.27 7.02
CA LEU A 215 -13.86 9.73 7.23
C LEU A 215 -12.43 10.25 7.04
N GLU A 216 -11.45 9.55 7.61
CA GLU A 216 -10.04 9.89 7.45
C GLU A 216 -9.57 9.66 6.01
N ALA A 217 -10.06 8.60 5.36
CA ALA A 217 -9.80 8.36 3.95
C ALA A 217 -10.39 9.46 3.04
N LEU A 218 -11.60 9.96 3.32
CA LEU A 218 -12.16 11.12 2.61
C LEU A 218 -11.26 12.36 2.79
N ARG A 219 -10.81 12.62 4.02
CA ARG A 219 -9.94 13.76 4.32
C ARG A 219 -8.59 13.65 3.59
N GLY A 220 -8.02 12.46 3.51
CA GLY A 220 -6.82 12.16 2.74
C GLY A 220 -7.04 12.33 1.23
N LEU A 221 -8.11 11.75 0.69
CA LEU A 221 -8.45 11.81 -0.74
C LEU A 221 -8.58 13.25 -1.25
N LEU A 222 -9.22 14.12 -0.46
CA LEU A 222 -9.44 15.53 -0.82
C LEU A 222 -8.16 16.40 -0.77
N ARG A 223 -7.01 15.80 -0.47
CA ARG A 223 -5.70 16.43 -0.73
C ARG A 223 -5.28 16.35 -2.19
N SER A 224 -5.89 15.46 -2.99
CA SER A 224 -5.72 15.46 -4.44
C SER A 224 -6.48 16.64 -5.03
N GLU A 225 -5.75 17.61 -5.60
CA GLU A 225 -6.34 18.77 -6.25
C GLU A 225 -7.28 18.37 -7.41
N PRO A 226 -6.93 17.43 -8.32
CA PRO A 226 -7.85 16.97 -9.36
C PRO A 226 -9.16 16.40 -8.81
N ILE A 227 -9.11 15.62 -7.72
CA ILE A 227 -10.31 15.04 -7.12
C ILE A 227 -11.13 16.13 -6.43
N ALA A 228 -10.51 16.98 -5.62
CA ALA A 228 -11.19 18.07 -4.91
C ALA A 228 -11.87 19.07 -5.87
N ARG A 229 -11.32 19.27 -7.07
CA ARG A 229 -11.88 20.14 -8.11
C ARG A 229 -12.97 19.47 -8.96
N GLY A 230 -13.21 18.18 -8.77
CA GLY A 230 -14.16 17.39 -9.54
C GLY A 230 -13.70 17.04 -10.95
N ASP A 231 -12.40 17.06 -11.19
CA ASP A 231 -11.79 16.72 -12.48
C ASP A 231 -11.67 15.19 -12.70
N ALA A 232 -11.95 14.39 -11.65
CA ALA A 232 -11.93 12.93 -11.73
C ALA A 232 -12.99 12.38 -12.72
N PRO A 233 -12.69 11.30 -13.48
CA PRO A 233 -13.65 10.73 -14.44
C PRO A 233 -14.96 10.25 -13.79
N ASN A 234 -14.86 9.68 -12.60
CA ASN A 234 -15.98 9.13 -11.84
C ASN A 234 -16.31 10.04 -10.67
N THR A 235 -17.59 10.14 -10.34
CA THR A 235 -18.05 10.70 -9.07
C THR A 235 -17.60 9.77 -7.94
N VAL A 236 -17.10 10.33 -6.84
CA VAL A 236 -16.73 9.57 -5.63
C VAL A 236 -17.69 9.94 -4.51
N GLU A 237 -18.25 8.94 -3.86
CA GLU A 237 -19.18 9.11 -2.74
C GLU A 237 -18.72 8.33 -1.51
N PHE A 238 -18.88 8.96 -0.34
CA PHE A 238 -18.64 8.36 0.97
C PHE A 238 -19.97 8.33 1.73
N HIS A 239 -20.38 7.15 2.17
CA HIS A 239 -21.68 6.89 2.77
C HIS A 239 -21.51 6.41 4.21
N TRP A 240 -22.31 6.98 5.10
CA TRP A 240 -22.51 6.48 6.46
C TRP A 240 -23.97 6.11 6.64
N TYR A 241 -24.26 4.81 6.61
CA TYR A 241 -25.63 4.30 6.59
C TYR A 241 -26.26 4.31 7.98
N SER A 242 -27.51 4.76 8.05
CA SER A 242 -28.35 4.58 9.24
C SER A 242 -29.03 3.21 9.20
N ALA A 243 -29.26 2.62 10.37
CA ALA A 243 -30.09 1.43 10.55
C ALA A 243 -29.59 0.21 9.77
N GLU A 244 -28.27 0.01 9.72
CA GLU A 244 -27.69 -1.30 9.35
C GLU A 244 -28.25 -2.35 10.31
N GLU A 245 -28.22 -2.03 11.61
CA GLU A 245 -28.56 -2.95 12.68
C GLU A 245 -30.05 -3.37 12.68
N GLY A 246 -30.88 -2.59 11.98
CA GLY A 246 -32.29 -2.89 11.72
C GLY A 246 -32.53 -3.89 10.60
N GLY A 247 -31.48 -4.34 9.91
CA GLY A 247 -31.51 -5.18 8.71
C GLY A 247 -31.24 -4.39 7.43
N MET A 248 -30.14 -3.61 7.41
CA MET A 248 -29.66 -2.79 6.27
C MET A 248 -30.71 -1.82 5.72
N LEU A 249 -31.52 -1.21 6.59
CA LEU A 249 -32.66 -0.38 6.16
C LEU A 249 -32.20 0.89 5.42
N GLY A 250 -31.15 1.56 5.91
CA GLY A 250 -30.67 2.80 5.31
C GLY A 250 -29.98 2.59 3.97
N SER A 251 -29.07 1.61 3.86
CA SER A 251 -28.40 1.31 2.58
C SER A 251 -29.39 0.80 1.53
N GLN A 252 -30.40 0.00 1.92
CA GLN A 252 -31.48 -0.40 1.02
C GLN A 252 -32.23 0.81 0.46
N ALA A 253 -32.62 1.77 1.32
CA ALA A 253 -33.30 2.97 0.87
C ALA A 253 -32.46 3.81 -0.10
N VAL A 254 -31.15 3.97 0.17
CA VAL A 254 -30.21 4.69 -0.71
C VAL A 254 -30.09 3.99 -2.06
N PHE A 255 -29.78 2.68 -2.10
CA PHE A 255 -29.59 1.97 -3.36
C PHE A 255 -30.91 1.77 -4.14
N SER A 256 -32.05 1.72 -3.45
CA SER A 256 -33.38 1.79 -4.06
C SER A 256 -33.59 3.11 -4.80
N GLN A 257 -33.22 4.22 -4.17
CA GLN A 257 -33.31 5.54 -4.78
C GLN A 257 -32.34 5.66 -5.95
N TYR A 258 -31.10 5.21 -5.80
CA TYR A 258 -30.09 5.21 -6.88
C TYR A 258 -30.56 4.41 -8.09
N LYS A 259 -31.25 3.29 -7.88
CA LYS A 259 -31.84 2.50 -8.96
C LYS A 259 -32.93 3.28 -9.71
N LYS A 260 -33.80 4.00 -8.99
CA LYS A 260 -34.86 4.85 -9.58
C LYS A 260 -34.25 6.02 -10.35
N ASP A 261 -33.20 6.62 -9.81
CA ASP A 261 -32.49 7.76 -10.38
C ASP A 261 -31.50 7.36 -11.49
N LYS A 262 -31.36 6.06 -11.75
CA LYS A 262 -30.43 5.49 -12.74
C LYS A 262 -28.98 5.91 -12.48
N ARG A 263 -28.58 5.95 -11.22
CA ARG A 263 -27.17 6.11 -10.84
C ARG A 263 -26.36 4.93 -11.36
N ASP A 264 -25.23 5.21 -12.00
CA ASP A 264 -24.33 4.20 -12.56
C ASP A 264 -23.20 3.88 -11.58
N VAL A 265 -23.51 3.14 -10.51
CA VAL A 265 -22.50 2.74 -9.52
C VAL A 265 -21.60 1.66 -10.12
N LYS A 266 -20.31 1.95 -10.17
CA LYS A 266 -19.27 1.07 -10.73
C LYS A 266 -18.59 0.21 -9.68
N ALA A 267 -18.48 0.70 -8.45
CA ALA A 267 -17.93 -0.05 -7.33
C ALA A 267 -18.54 0.46 -6.04
N MET A 268 -18.80 -0.46 -5.11
CA MET A 268 -19.11 -0.15 -3.72
C MET A 268 -18.19 -0.97 -2.81
N LEU A 269 -17.40 -0.30 -1.97
CA LEU A 269 -16.61 -0.93 -0.92
C LEU A 269 -17.28 -0.67 0.42
N GLN A 270 -17.69 -1.73 1.11
CA GLN A 270 -18.07 -1.66 2.53
C GLN A 270 -16.85 -1.91 3.40
N GLN A 271 -16.68 -1.07 4.43
CA GLN A 271 -15.75 -1.27 5.52
C GLN A 271 -16.55 -1.33 6.82
N ASP A 272 -16.59 -2.50 7.44
CA ASP A 272 -17.39 -2.76 8.63
C ASP A 272 -16.56 -3.61 9.59
N MET A 273 -16.29 -3.03 10.76
CA MET A 273 -15.26 -3.44 11.73
C MET A 273 -13.86 -3.43 11.10
N THR A 274 -13.04 -2.46 11.50
CA THR A 274 -11.69 -2.22 10.97
C THR A 274 -10.63 -2.16 12.07
N GLY A 275 -10.99 -2.50 13.32
CA GLY A 275 -10.21 -2.15 14.50
C GLY A 275 -9.67 -3.31 15.31
N TYR A 276 -10.32 -4.48 15.36
CA TYR A 276 -9.96 -5.53 16.30
C TYR A 276 -9.13 -6.66 15.69
N THR A 277 -7.83 -6.67 16.04
CA THR A 277 -6.88 -7.71 15.59
C THR A 277 -6.61 -8.78 16.65
N ARG A 278 -6.97 -8.52 17.91
CA ARG A 278 -6.55 -9.32 19.06
C ARG A 278 -7.03 -10.77 18.97
N GLY A 279 -8.23 -11.03 18.47
CA GLY A 279 -8.75 -12.39 18.32
C GLY A 279 -7.91 -13.22 17.36
N ALA A 280 -7.50 -12.65 16.22
CA ALA A 280 -6.64 -13.32 15.25
C ALA A 280 -5.25 -13.61 15.83
N LEU A 281 -4.66 -12.63 16.53
CA LEU A 281 -3.35 -12.77 17.18
C LEU A 281 -3.36 -13.85 18.28
N GLU A 282 -4.40 -13.88 19.12
CA GLU A 282 -4.57 -14.91 20.16
C GLU A 282 -4.80 -16.31 19.57
N ALA A 283 -5.40 -16.40 18.37
CA ALA A 283 -5.53 -17.64 17.61
C ALA A 283 -4.24 -18.07 16.87
N GLY A 284 -3.13 -17.32 17.04
CA GLY A 284 -1.86 -17.59 16.38
C GLY A 284 -1.84 -17.28 14.88
N ARG A 285 -2.80 -16.47 14.39
CA ARG A 285 -2.85 -15.99 13.01
C ARG A 285 -2.02 -14.71 12.87
N GLN A 286 -1.60 -14.42 11.64
CA GLN A 286 -0.98 -13.15 11.30
C GLN A 286 -2.06 -12.08 11.16
N GLU A 287 -1.69 -10.83 11.46
CA GLU A 287 -2.52 -9.68 11.16
C GLU A 287 -2.71 -9.54 9.64
N ALA A 288 -3.96 -9.39 9.21
CA ALA A 288 -4.35 -9.29 7.82
C ALA A 288 -5.73 -8.65 7.69
N VAL A 289 -5.99 -7.98 6.57
CA VAL A 289 -7.33 -7.49 6.23
C VAL A 289 -8.22 -8.69 5.85
N GLY A 290 -9.36 -8.85 6.51
CA GLY A 290 -10.39 -9.81 6.11
C GLY A 290 -11.11 -9.35 4.84
N ILE A 291 -11.12 -10.19 3.80
CA ILE A 291 -11.80 -9.90 2.52
C ILE A 291 -12.94 -10.90 2.33
N MET A 292 -14.17 -10.39 2.24
CA MET A 292 -15.34 -11.23 2.01
C MET A 292 -15.29 -11.83 0.61
N VAL A 293 -15.59 -13.13 0.50
CA VAL A 293 -15.64 -13.84 -0.78
C VAL A 293 -17.00 -14.46 -1.10
N ASP A 294 -17.98 -14.34 -0.20
CA ASP A 294 -19.38 -14.71 -0.42
C ASP A 294 -20.28 -13.47 -0.53
N TYR A 295 -21.29 -13.53 -1.42
CA TYR A 295 -22.26 -12.45 -1.67
C TYR A 295 -21.68 -11.09 -2.13
N VAL A 296 -20.48 -11.12 -2.71
CA VAL A 296 -19.74 -9.98 -3.28
C VAL A 296 -19.52 -10.13 -4.80
N ASP A 297 -19.17 -9.03 -5.46
CA ASP A 297 -18.70 -9.03 -6.85
C ASP A 297 -17.27 -9.56 -6.92
N ARG A 298 -17.07 -10.63 -7.70
CA ARG A 298 -15.79 -11.34 -7.76
C ARG A 298 -14.65 -10.46 -8.29
N ASP A 299 -14.90 -9.69 -9.34
CA ASP A 299 -13.84 -8.96 -10.03
C ASP A 299 -13.45 -7.70 -9.22
N LEU A 300 -14.43 -7.04 -8.57
CA LEU A 300 -14.16 -5.98 -7.59
C LEU A 300 -13.42 -6.52 -6.36
N THR A 301 -13.79 -7.71 -5.89
CA THR A 301 -13.11 -8.37 -4.76
C THR A 301 -11.67 -8.70 -5.09
N GLN A 302 -11.40 -9.15 -6.33
CA GLN A 302 -10.02 -9.36 -6.77
C GLN A 302 -9.26 -8.04 -6.84
N PHE A 303 -9.86 -6.99 -7.41
CA PHE A 303 -9.27 -5.64 -7.40
C PHE A 303 -8.97 -5.14 -5.99
N LEU A 304 -9.82 -5.44 -5.02
CA LEU A 304 -9.61 -5.10 -3.61
C LEU A 304 -8.43 -5.88 -2.99
N LYS A 305 -8.28 -7.17 -3.30
CA LYS A 305 -7.12 -7.98 -2.88
C LYS A 305 -5.83 -7.46 -3.49
N ASP A 306 -5.89 -7.08 -4.75
CA ASP A 306 -4.78 -6.45 -5.45
C ASP A 306 -4.47 -5.11 -4.78
N ALA A 307 -5.47 -4.32 -4.40
CA ALA A 307 -5.29 -3.08 -3.64
C ALA A 307 -4.66 -3.33 -2.25
N VAL A 308 -5.14 -4.28 -1.44
CA VAL A 308 -4.49 -4.62 -0.14
C VAL A 308 -3.02 -4.99 -0.38
N THR A 309 -2.78 -5.89 -1.33
CA THR A 309 -1.43 -6.30 -1.71
C THR A 309 -0.62 -5.10 -2.19
N THR A 310 -1.26 -4.12 -2.83
CA THR A 310 -0.65 -2.90 -3.37
C THR A 310 -0.26 -1.90 -2.31
N TYR A 311 -1.03 -1.80 -1.24
CA TYR A 311 -1.18 -0.53 -0.57
C TYR A 311 -1.09 -0.62 0.96
N CYS A 312 -1.28 -1.81 1.51
CA CYS A 312 -1.22 -2.08 2.94
C CYS A 312 0.12 -2.73 3.31
N ASP A 313 0.57 -2.51 4.55
CA ASP A 313 1.76 -3.13 5.14
C ASP A 313 1.48 -4.58 5.60
N ILE A 314 0.19 -4.94 5.68
CA ILE A 314 -0.32 -6.27 6.01
C ILE A 314 -0.99 -6.93 4.80
N GLY A 315 -1.03 -8.28 4.81
CA GLY A 315 -1.71 -9.05 3.77
C GLY A 315 -3.23 -9.04 3.92
N PHE A 316 -3.90 -9.85 3.09
CA PHE A 316 -5.33 -10.14 3.25
C PHE A 316 -5.58 -11.62 3.56
N ILE A 317 -6.76 -11.91 4.09
CA ILE A 317 -7.27 -13.26 4.26
C ILE A 317 -8.70 -13.37 3.74
N ASP A 318 -8.98 -14.43 3.00
CA ASP A 318 -10.32 -14.71 2.51
C ASP A 318 -11.21 -15.16 3.67
N THR A 319 -12.35 -14.49 3.83
CA THR A 319 -13.33 -14.84 4.86
C THR A 319 -14.75 -14.81 4.34
N LYS A 320 -15.68 -15.31 5.17
CA LYS A 320 -17.10 -15.42 4.83
C LYS A 320 -17.94 -15.03 6.01
N CYS A 321 -19.00 -14.28 5.75
CA CYS A 321 -19.95 -13.86 6.79
C CYS A 321 -21.41 -14.26 6.52
N GLY A 322 -21.67 -14.96 5.41
CA GLY A 322 -22.99 -15.43 5.07
C GLY A 322 -23.87 -14.36 4.44
N TYR A 323 -25.12 -14.72 4.18
CA TYR A 323 -26.08 -13.82 3.53
C TYR A 323 -26.46 -12.67 4.46
N ALA A 324 -26.71 -11.49 3.89
CA ALA A 324 -27.25 -10.34 4.62
C ALA A 324 -26.32 -9.89 5.77
N CYS A 325 -25.02 -9.90 5.49
CA CYS A 325 -23.97 -9.66 6.46
C CYS A 325 -23.75 -8.18 6.81
N SER A 326 -23.81 -7.29 5.82
CA SER A 326 -23.65 -5.83 5.98
C SER A 326 -24.14 -5.11 4.72
N ASP A 327 -24.02 -3.78 4.67
CA ASP A 327 -24.62 -2.89 3.65
C ASP A 327 -24.19 -3.17 2.19
N HIS A 328 -23.06 -3.84 1.96
CA HIS A 328 -22.67 -4.33 0.62
C HIS A 328 -23.75 -5.22 0.00
N THR A 329 -24.52 -5.95 0.83
CA THR A 329 -25.63 -6.80 0.38
C THR A 329 -26.71 -5.95 -0.30
N SER A 330 -27.00 -4.75 0.22
CA SER A 330 -27.97 -3.83 -0.38
C SER A 330 -27.54 -3.42 -1.78
N ALA A 331 -26.28 -3.00 -1.96
CA ALA A 331 -25.73 -2.64 -3.28
C ALA A 331 -25.85 -3.80 -4.28
N SER A 332 -25.41 -5.00 -3.88
CA SER A 332 -25.52 -6.23 -4.68
C SER A 332 -26.96 -6.54 -5.10
N LYS A 333 -27.93 -6.42 -4.18
CA LYS A 333 -29.35 -6.64 -4.50
C LYS A 333 -29.84 -5.69 -5.58
N TYR A 334 -29.51 -4.41 -5.51
CA TYR A 334 -29.91 -3.43 -6.52
C TYR A 334 -29.10 -3.51 -7.84
N GLY A 335 -28.17 -4.48 -7.94
CA GLY A 335 -27.44 -4.85 -9.14
C GLY A 335 -26.15 -4.06 -9.33
N TYR A 336 -25.58 -3.54 -8.26
CA TYR A 336 -24.31 -2.82 -8.26
C TYR A 336 -23.17 -3.72 -7.77
N PRO A 337 -21.98 -3.68 -8.39
CA PRO A 337 -20.82 -4.39 -7.88
C PRO A 337 -20.45 -3.93 -6.47
N ALA A 338 -20.34 -4.87 -5.53
CA ALA A 338 -20.00 -4.56 -4.15
C ALA A 338 -18.98 -5.54 -3.59
N ALA A 339 -18.03 -5.05 -2.79
CA ALA A 339 -17.05 -5.83 -2.05
C ALA A 339 -17.03 -5.35 -0.58
N MET A 340 -16.46 -6.17 0.30
CA MET A 340 -16.39 -5.87 1.73
C MET A 340 -15.02 -6.25 2.30
N ALA A 341 -14.45 -5.32 3.05
CA ALA A 341 -13.29 -5.53 3.91
C ALA A 341 -13.71 -5.47 5.39
N THR A 342 -13.06 -6.26 6.22
CA THR A 342 -13.24 -6.31 7.68
C THR A 342 -11.89 -6.57 8.35
N GLU A 343 -11.83 -6.48 9.67
CA GLU A 343 -10.62 -6.56 10.49
C GLU A 343 -9.89 -7.91 10.49
N SER A 344 -10.58 -9.02 10.25
CA SER A 344 -10.00 -10.36 10.35
C SER A 344 -10.92 -11.46 9.80
N GLU A 345 -10.53 -12.73 9.96
CA GLU A 345 -11.45 -13.86 9.73
C GLU A 345 -12.65 -13.78 10.68
N MET A 346 -13.88 -14.02 10.20
CA MET A 346 -15.10 -13.95 11.02
C MET A 346 -15.08 -14.85 12.27
N GLU A 347 -14.34 -15.96 12.26
CA GLU A 347 -14.15 -16.80 13.45
C GLU A 347 -13.40 -16.05 14.57
N ASN A 348 -12.50 -15.15 14.20
CA ASN A 348 -11.58 -14.42 15.08
C ASN A 348 -11.98 -12.95 15.30
N SER A 349 -13.07 -12.50 14.66
CA SER A 349 -13.63 -11.15 14.85
C SER A 349 -14.02 -10.87 16.30
N ASN A 350 -14.19 -9.58 16.61
CA ASN A 350 -14.56 -9.12 17.93
C ASN A 350 -15.87 -9.75 18.45
N LYS A 351 -15.80 -10.49 19.55
CA LYS A 351 -16.95 -11.15 20.18
C LYS A 351 -17.74 -10.25 21.14
N ARG A 352 -17.36 -8.97 21.25
CA ARG A 352 -17.99 -7.98 22.12
C ARG A 352 -18.97 -7.08 21.39
N ILE A 353 -19.06 -7.18 20.07
CA ILE A 353 -19.99 -6.42 19.23
C ILE A 353 -21.42 -6.50 19.76
N HIS A 354 -22.19 -5.46 19.51
CA HIS A 354 -23.55 -5.28 20.01
C HIS A 354 -23.72 -5.32 21.54
N THR A 355 -22.67 -4.99 22.31
CA THR A 355 -22.72 -4.91 23.78
C THR A 355 -22.13 -3.61 24.32
N THR A 356 -22.19 -3.42 25.64
CA THR A 356 -21.50 -2.30 26.33
C THR A 356 -19.97 -2.45 26.37
N ASP A 357 -19.45 -3.62 25.98
CA ASP A 357 -18.02 -3.94 26.01
C ASP A 357 -17.33 -3.79 24.65
N ASP A 358 -18.07 -3.45 23.59
CA ASP A 358 -17.47 -3.01 22.34
C ASP A 358 -16.87 -1.60 22.52
N ARG A 359 -15.58 -1.54 22.85
CA ARG A 359 -14.88 -0.35 23.35
C ARG A 359 -13.58 -0.09 22.60
N ILE A 360 -13.27 1.20 22.50
CA ILE A 360 -12.08 1.74 21.83
C ILE A 360 -10.77 1.15 22.35
N GLU A 361 -10.70 0.75 23.63
CA GLU A 361 -9.50 0.19 24.26
C GLU A 361 -9.06 -1.17 23.68
N TYR A 362 -9.93 -1.84 22.93
CA TYR A 362 -9.63 -3.11 22.28
C TYR A 362 -9.12 -2.98 20.84
N LEU A 363 -9.13 -1.75 20.28
CA LEU A 363 -8.86 -1.53 18.86
C LEU A 363 -7.40 -1.15 18.59
N SER A 364 -6.93 -1.51 17.41
CA SER A 364 -5.64 -1.14 16.85
C SER A 364 -5.83 -0.03 15.81
N PHE A 365 -5.43 1.20 16.15
CA PHE A 365 -5.41 2.29 15.17
C PHE A 365 -4.37 2.10 14.07
N ASP A 366 -3.36 1.26 14.30
CA ASP A 366 -2.45 0.83 13.24
C ASP A 366 -3.19 -0.03 12.20
N HIS A 367 -4.04 -0.95 12.67
CA HIS A 367 -4.86 -1.77 11.78
C HIS A 367 -5.89 -0.94 11.01
N MET A 368 -6.56 -0.02 11.69
CA MET A 368 -7.49 0.92 11.05
C MET A 368 -6.80 1.78 9.99
N LEU A 369 -5.52 2.15 10.22
CA LEU A 369 -4.74 2.86 9.22
C LEU A 369 -4.50 2.00 7.98
N GLU A 370 -4.29 0.68 8.11
CA GLU A 370 -4.21 -0.23 6.96
C GLU A 370 -5.50 -0.26 6.13
N HIS A 371 -6.65 -0.20 6.79
CA HIS A 371 -7.95 -0.08 6.13
C HIS A 371 -8.15 1.29 5.44
N ALA A 372 -7.63 2.37 6.02
CA ALA A 372 -7.58 3.68 5.36
C ALA A 372 -6.60 3.69 4.18
N LYS A 373 -5.48 2.94 4.26
CA LYS A 373 -4.54 2.78 3.15
C LYS A 373 -5.11 1.94 2.01
N LEU A 374 -5.83 0.86 2.32
CA LEU A 374 -6.61 0.08 1.34
C LEU A 374 -7.53 1.01 0.52
N THR A 375 -8.06 2.03 1.19
CA THR A 375 -8.90 3.04 0.57
C THR A 375 -8.12 4.00 -0.35
N LEU A 376 -6.80 4.18 -0.16
CA LEU A 376 -5.99 5.28 -0.68
C LEU A 376 -4.55 4.91 -1.14
N GLY A 377 -4.24 3.71 -1.60
CA GLY A 377 -2.88 3.12 -1.60
C GLY A 377 -1.66 3.33 -2.57
N PRO A 378 -0.39 3.04 -2.14
CA PRO A 378 0.79 2.91 -3.03
C PRO A 378 1.84 1.75 -2.97
N TYR A 379 2.62 1.66 -4.06
CA TYR A 379 3.93 1.04 -4.38
C TYR A 379 4.13 -0.47 -4.40
N SER A 380 3.15 -1.34 -4.11
CA SER A 380 3.47 -2.78 -4.25
C SER A 380 3.63 -3.23 -5.69
N GLN A 381 3.00 -2.59 -6.68
CA GLN A 381 3.18 -3.05 -8.06
C GLN A 381 4.65 -2.86 -8.46
N GLU A 382 5.22 -1.71 -8.13
CA GLU A 382 6.63 -1.36 -8.26
C GLU A 382 7.50 -2.37 -7.50
N LEU A 383 7.21 -2.58 -6.21
CA LEU A 383 7.98 -3.52 -5.40
C LEU A 383 7.90 -4.96 -5.93
N HIS A 384 6.72 -5.42 -6.35
CA HIS A 384 6.47 -6.78 -6.80
C HIS A 384 7.17 -7.06 -8.12
N VAL A 385 7.02 -6.17 -9.12
CA VAL A 385 7.72 -6.26 -10.40
C VAL A 385 9.23 -6.16 -10.18
N ALA A 386 9.70 -5.23 -9.35
CA ALA A 386 11.13 -5.10 -9.01
C ALA A 386 11.68 -6.35 -8.34
N CYS A 387 10.95 -6.95 -7.40
CA CYS A 387 11.37 -8.18 -6.72
C CYS A 387 11.46 -9.37 -7.68
N LEU A 388 10.49 -9.53 -8.58
CA LEU A 388 10.51 -10.57 -9.60
C LEU A 388 11.64 -10.35 -10.62
N ALA A 389 11.83 -9.12 -11.09
CA ALA A 389 12.91 -8.75 -12.01
C ALA A 389 14.30 -9.04 -11.40
N ILE A 390 14.52 -8.65 -10.14
CA ILE A 390 15.76 -8.93 -9.40
C ILE A 390 15.96 -10.43 -9.15
N GLN A 391 14.90 -11.19 -8.83
CA GLN A 391 15.02 -12.64 -8.69
C GLN A 391 15.42 -13.28 -10.01
N ARG A 392 14.81 -12.88 -11.13
CA ARG A 392 15.15 -13.38 -12.47
C ARG A 392 16.58 -13.03 -12.89
N ALA A 393 17.02 -11.80 -12.62
CA ALA A 393 18.41 -11.38 -12.86
C ALA A 393 19.41 -12.12 -11.95
N THR A 394 19.02 -12.44 -10.71
CA THR A 394 19.81 -13.29 -9.81
C THR A 394 19.99 -14.70 -10.35
N LEU A 395 18.94 -15.31 -10.94
CA LEU A 395 19.08 -16.61 -11.61
C LEU A 395 20.09 -16.54 -12.75
N LEU A 396 20.04 -15.47 -13.55
CA LEU A 396 20.97 -15.26 -14.66
C LEU A 396 22.41 -15.19 -14.17
N THR A 397 22.69 -14.33 -13.18
CA THR A 397 24.05 -14.13 -12.67
C THR A 397 24.61 -15.40 -12.02
N LYS A 398 23.79 -16.20 -11.32
CA LYS A 398 24.20 -17.51 -10.79
C LYS A 398 24.50 -18.53 -11.89
N LYS A 399 23.72 -18.58 -12.99
CA LYS A 399 24.06 -19.43 -14.15
C LYS A 399 25.42 -19.08 -14.74
N VAL A 400 25.75 -17.79 -14.85
CA VAL A 400 27.07 -17.35 -15.34
C VAL A 400 28.17 -17.79 -14.38
N LEU A 401 27.99 -17.58 -13.07
CA LEU A 401 28.97 -17.97 -12.06
C LEU A 401 29.25 -19.49 -12.09
N GLU A 402 28.21 -20.32 -12.21
CA GLU A 402 28.38 -21.76 -12.35
C GLU A 402 29.16 -22.15 -13.61
N ALA A 403 28.96 -21.46 -14.73
CA ALA A 403 29.69 -21.72 -15.97
C ALA A 403 31.19 -21.40 -15.83
N VAL A 404 31.51 -20.33 -15.09
CA VAL A 404 32.89 -19.97 -14.73
C VAL A 404 33.50 -21.04 -13.82
N ASP A 405 32.80 -21.51 -12.79
CA ASP A 405 33.31 -22.54 -11.88
C ASP A 405 33.49 -23.91 -12.54
N LYS A 406 32.65 -24.26 -13.52
CA LYS A 406 32.81 -25.47 -14.34
C LYS A 406 33.94 -25.35 -15.38
N GLY A 407 34.66 -24.22 -15.43
CA GLY A 407 35.74 -23.96 -16.39
C GLY A 407 35.25 -23.81 -17.83
N SER A 408 33.95 -23.59 -18.04
CA SER A 408 33.38 -23.31 -19.36
C SER A 408 33.63 -21.85 -19.78
N LEU A 409 33.99 -21.00 -18.82
CA LEU A 409 34.45 -19.63 -19.00
C LEU A 409 35.76 -19.40 -18.22
N ASP A 410 36.69 -18.64 -18.79
CA ASP A 410 38.00 -18.38 -18.18
C ASP A 410 37.90 -17.28 -17.10
N LYS A 411 38.41 -17.54 -15.90
CA LYS A 411 38.45 -16.58 -14.77
C LYS A 411 39.44 -15.43 -14.98
N SER A 412 40.42 -15.61 -15.86
CA SER A 412 41.41 -14.58 -16.20
C SER A 412 40.92 -13.61 -17.27
N ASP A 413 39.81 -13.94 -17.92
CA ASP A 413 39.10 -13.12 -18.90
C ASP A 413 37.97 -12.36 -18.19
N SER A 414 37.86 -11.04 -18.38
CA SER A 414 36.77 -10.23 -17.80
C SER A 414 35.43 -10.42 -18.54
N THR A 415 35.41 -11.17 -19.64
CA THR A 415 34.21 -11.42 -20.43
C THR A 415 33.02 -12.00 -19.63
N PRO A 416 33.18 -12.90 -18.64
CA PRO A 416 32.04 -13.47 -17.92
C PRO A 416 31.23 -12.43 -17.13
N VAL A 417 31.90 -11.48 -16.47
CA VAL A 417 31.21 -10.44 -15.72
C VAL A 417 30.53 -9.46 -16.65
N THR A 418 31.22 -9.02 -17.71
CA THR A 418 30.66 -8.15 -18.75
C THR A 418 29.39 -8.73 -19.39
N VAL A 419 29.37 -10.04 -19.65
CA VAL A 419 28.18 -10.72 -20.19
C VAL A 419 27.04 -10.75 -19.16
N ALA A 420 27.35 -10.97 -17.87
CA ALA A 420 26.35 -10.96 -16.81
C ALA A 420 25.74 -9.56 -16.62
N ASP A 421 26.57 -8.51 -16.63
CA ASP A 421 26.15 -7.10 -16.51
C ASP A 421 25.13 -6.73 -17.60
N PHE A 422 25.49 -6.93 -18.87
CA PHE A 422 24.60 -6.62 -19.99
C PHE A 422 23.30 -7.41 -19.96
N ALA A 423 23.37 -8.71 -19.68
CA ALA A 423 22.22 -9.58 -19.72
C ALA A 423 21.27 -9.34 -18.54
N ALA A 424 21.80 -9.09 -17.33
CA ALA A 424 20.99 -8.72 -16.17
C ALA A 424 20.35 -7.34 -16.37
N GLN A 425 21.10 -6.33 -16.85
CA GLN A 425 20.55 -5.01 -17.17
C GLN A 425 19.41 -5.12 -18.19
N ALA A 426 19.59 -5.89 -19.28
CA ALA A 426 18.53 -6.07 -20.28
C ALA A 426 17.26 -6.69 -19.70
N LEU A 427 17.36 -7.72 -18.84
CA LEU A 427 16.19 -8.36 -18.22
C LEU A 427 15.48 -7.46 -17.20
N ILE A 428 16.24 -6.68 -16.43
CA ILE A 428 15.68 -5.74 -15.45
C ILE A 428 14.99 -4.60 -16.18
N ILE A 429 15.67 -3.94 -17.11
CA ILE A 429 15.10 -2.82 -17.88
C ILE A 429 13.92 -3.29 -18.71
N GLY A 430 13.99 -4.47 -19.34
CA GLY A 430 12.85 -5.03 -20.07
C GLY A 430 11.61 -5.17 -19.21
N ALA A 431 11.75 -5.75 -18.00
CA ALA A 431 10.63 -5.90 -17.07
C ALA A 431 10.09 -4.55 -16.58
N ILE A 432 10.97 -3.63 -16.18
CA ILE A 432 10.59 -2.33 -15.63
C ILE A 432 9.98 -1.43 -16.69
N HIS A 433 10.61 -1.29 -17.85
CA HIS A 433 10.08 -0.47 -18.94
C HIS A 433 8.75 -1.00 -19.48
N HIS A 434 8.55 -2.32 -19.49
CA HIS A 434 7.24 -2.89 -19.87
C HIS A 434 6.15 -2.58 -18.85
N ALA A 435 6.47 -2.63 -17.55
CA ALA A 435 5.53 -2.33 -16.48
C ALA A 435 5.27 -0.82 -16.30
N PHE A 436 6.29 0.00 -16.55
CA PHE A 436 6.33 1.44 -16.32
C PHE A 436 7.01 2.15 -17.50
N PRO A 437 6.35 2.25 -18.67
CA PRO A 437 6.96 2.72 -19.92
C PRO A 437 7.38 4.19 -19.91
N GLU A 438 6.78 5.00 -19.02
CA GLU A 438 7.04 6.44 -18.92
C GLU A 438 8.12 6.78 -17.87
N ASP A 439 8.57 5.80 -17.07
CA ASP A 439 9.59 6.04 -16.05
C ASP A 439 10.98 6.16 -16.71
N ASP A 440 11.79 7.09 -16.20
CA ASP A 440 13.22 7.15 -16.56
C ASP A 440 13.94 5.92 -16.00
N ILE A 441 15.01 5.47 -16.65
CA ILE A 441 15.78 4.30 -16.21
C ILE A 441 17.27 4.60 -16.32
N VAL A 442 17.97 4.50 -15.20
CA VAL A 442 19.41 4.73 -15.07
C VAL A 442 20.09 3.39 -14.79
N GLY A 443 20.77 2.85 -15.80
CA GLY A 443 21.65 1.68 -15.68
C GLY A 443 23.11 2.06 -15.87
N GLU A 444 24.01 1.22 -15.36
CA GLU A 444 25.46 1.43 -15.47
C GLU A 444 25.96 1.25 -16.90
N GLU A 445 25.45 0.23 -17.59
CA GLU A 445 26.02 -0.26 -18.84
C GLU A 445 25.48 0.42 -20.10
N ASP A 446 26.29 0.48 -21.15
CA ASP A 446 25.90 0.81 -22.52
C ASP A 446 26.19 -0.35 -23.48
N SER A 447 25.54 -0.41 -24.63
CA SER A 447 25.68 -1.57 -25.52
C SER A 447 26.79 -1.44 -26.57
N ALA A 448 27.71 -0.48 -26.45
CA ALA A 448 28.77 -0.27 -27.44
C ALA A 448 29.70 -1.49 -27.58
N ALA A 449 30.05 -2.14 -26.47
CA ALA A 449 30.88 -3.35 -26.48
C ALA A 449 30.18 -4.52 -27.20
N LEU A 450 28.88 -4.71 -26.96
CA LEU A 450 28.08 -5.73 -27.63
C LEU A 450 27.98 -5.49 -29.14
N ARG A 451 27.86 -4.23 -29.58
CA ARG A 451 27.84 -3.89 -31.01
C ARG A 451 29.17 -4.11 -31.70
N ALA A 452 30.28 -4.01 -30.96
CA ALA A 452 31.63 -4.21 -31.49
C ALA A 452 32.04 -5.69 -31.56
N ASP A 453 31.43 -6.56 -30.75
CA ASP A 453 31.75 -7.98 -30.67
C ASP A 453 30.51 -8.87 -30.82
N ALA A 454 30.36 -9.46 -32.01
CA ALA A 454 29.25 -10.36 -32.32
C ALA A 454 29.22 -11.61 -31.41
N SER A 455 30.38 -12.14 -31.00
CA SER A 455 30.42 -13.31 -30.12
C SER A 455 29.95 -12.96 -28.72
N LEU A 456 30.29 -11.76 -28.24
CA LEU A 456 29.81 -11.25 -26.96
C LEU A 456 28.30 -11.02 -26.99
N LEU A 457 27.78 -10.45 -28.08
CA LEU A 457 26.35 -10.24 -28.31
C LEU A 457 25.56 -11.55 -28.33
N GLU A 458 26.05 -12.58 -29.04
CA GLU A 458 25.41 -13.91 -29.02
C GLU A 458 25.32 -14.47 -27.60
N ARG A 459 26.41 -14.40 -26.84
CA ARG A 459 26.45 -14.93 -25.46
C ARG A 459 25.49 -14.20 -24.52
N ALA A 460 25.42 -12.87 -24.61
CA ALA A 460 24.48 -12.08 -23.82
C ALA A 460 23.03 -12.42 -24.20
N TRP A 461 22.74 -12.50 -25.51
CA TRP A 461 21.42 -12.84 -26.02
C TRP A 461 20.96 -14.25 -25.59
N ASP A 462 21.85 -15.24 -25.64
CA ASP A 462 21.53 -16.61 -25.22
C ASP A 462 21.13 -16.66 -23.74
N LEU A 463 21.79 -15.89 -22.87
CA LEU A 463 21.43 -15.80 -21.46
C LEU A 463 20.10 -15.11 -21.22
N VAL A 464 19.86 -13.98 -21.91
CA VAL A 464 18.60 -13.21 -21.82
C VAL A 464 17.41 -14.04 -22.30
N SER A 465 17.55 -14.69 -23.46
CA SER A 465 16.47 -15.44 -24.10
C SER A 465 16.17 -16.80 -23.45
N SER A 466 17.07 -17.32 -22.59
CA SER A 466 16.92 -18.62 -21.93
C SER A 466 16.71 -18.53 -20.42
N THR A 467 16.65 -17.33 -19.84
CA THR A 467 16.47 -17.15 -18.39
C THR A 467 15.07 -16.66 -18.06
N HIS A 468 14.30 -17.56 -17.45
CA HIS A 468 12.94 -17.36 -16.99
C HIS A 468 12.81 -17.88 -15.56
N LEU A 469 11.81 -17.37 -14.84
CA LEU A 469 11.33 -17.99 -13.61
C LEU A 469 10.58 -19.29 -13.96
N ASP A 470 10.69 -20.28 -13.07
CA ASP A 470 10.00 -21.57 -13.20
C ASP A 470 8.48 -21.44 -12.99
N ASP A 471 8.03 -20.38 -12.32
CA ASP A 471 6.63 -20.08 -12.08
C ASP A 471 6.05 -19.23 -13.21
N GLY A 472 5.18 -19.84 -14.02
CA GLY A 472 4.62 -19.18 -15.21
C GLY A 472 3.75 -17.96 -14.91
N ALA A 473 3.10 -17.90 -13.74
CA ALA A 473 2.33 -16.73 -13.33
C ALA A 473 3.23 -15.53 -13.02
N SER A 474 4.31 -15.77 -12.27
CA SER A 474 5.34 -14.77 -11.98
C SER A 474 6.08 -14.32 -13.24
N GLU A 475 6.47 -15.25 -14.11
CA GLU A 475 7.18 -14.92 -15.35
C GLU A 475 6.30 -14.09 -16.30
N ALA A 476 4.99 -14.35 -16.37
CA ALA A 476 4.07 -13.60 -17.22
C ALA A 476 3.93 -12.12 -16.83
N LEU A 477 4.36 -11.74 -15.63
CA LEU A 477 4.40 -10.34 -15.17
C LEU A 477 5.66 -9.60 -15.65
N LEU A 478 6.66 -10.34 -16.12
CA LEU A 478 7.92 -9.81 -16.60
C LEU A 478 7.97 -9.83 -18.13
N TYR A 479 8.79 -8.94 -18.69
CA TYR A 479 9.01 -8.88 -20.13
C TYR A 479 10.42 -9.33 -20.48
N THR A 480 10.54 -10.12 -21.54
CA THR A 480 11.81 -10.55 -22.12
C THR A 480 11.91 -9.97 -23.53
N PRO A 481 13.00 -9.27 -23.89
CA PRO A 481 13.15 -8.72 -25.22
C PRO A 481 13.04 -9.81 -26.28
N SER A 482 12.37 -9.48 -27.38
CA SER A 482 12.05 -10.39 -28.48
C SER A 482 13.16 -10.50 -29.53
N SER A 483 14.13 -9.59 -29.51
CA SER A 483 15.26 -9.58 -30.44
C SER A 483 16.53 -8.98 -29.82
N LYS A 484 17.68 -9.27 -30.42
CA LYS A 484 18.97 -8.66 -30.07
C LYS A 484 18.95 -7.14 -30.19
N GLU A 485 18.29 -6.61 -31.21
CA GLU A 485 18.20 -5.16 -31.42
C GLU A 485 17.42 -4.49 -30.28
N GLU A 486 16.30 -5.11 -29.86
CA GLU A 486 15.53 -4.65 -28.71
C GLU A 486 16.34 -4.75 -27.41
N MET A 487 17.08 -5.85 -27.21
CA MET A 487 17.98 -6.01 -26.07
C MET A 487 19.03 -4.88 -26.00
N LEU A 488 19.68 -4.55 -27.12
CA LEU A 488 20.63 -3.44 -27.22
C LEU A 488 19.96 -2.10 -26.90
N GLY A 489 18.74 -1.88 -27.41
CA GLY A 489 17.95 -0.69 -27.13
C GLY A 489 17.59 -0.52 -25.66
N LEU A 490 17.21 -1.59 -24.97
CA LEU A 490 16.93 -1.57 -23.53
C LEU A 490 18.19 -1.26 -22.71
N ILE A 491 19.34 -1.83 -23.07
CA ILE A 491 20.62 -1.50 -22.40
C ILE A 491 20.92 -0.01 -22.55
N ASP A 492 20.80 0.54 -23.76
CA ASP A 492 21.07 1.94 -24.03
C ASP A 492 20.06 2.89 -23.38
N LEU A 493 18.81 2.46 -23.18
CA LEU A 493 17.82 3.22 -22.42
C LEU A 493 18.35 3.52 -21.01
N GLY A 494 18.92 2.51 -20.35
CA GLY A 494 19.60 2.64 -19.05
C GLY A 494 20.80 3.60 -19.09
N ALA A 495 21.62 3.52 -20.13
CA ALA A 495 22.79 4.37 -20.31
C ALA A 495 22.44 5.86 -20.47
N GLN A 496 21.25 6.14 -21.04
CA GLN A 496 20.78 7.49 -21.35
C GLN A 496 20.04 8.15 -20.18
N GLY A 497 19.49 7.36 -19.26
CA GLY A 497 18.76 7.89 -18.12
C GLY A 497 19.61 8.78 -17.21
N THR A 498 18.93 9.73 -16.58
CA THR A 498 19.60 10.80 -15.83
C THR A 498 19.15 10.92 -14.39
N CYS A 499 17.99 10.41 -13.99
CA CYS A 499 17.40 10.62 -12.66
C CYS A 499 17.29 12.12 -12.32
N GLY A 500 16.26 12.76 -12.88
CA GLY A 500 16.03 14.19 -12.73
C GLY A 500 15.36 14.60 -11.41
N PRO A 501 15.22 15.92 -11.15
CA PRO A 501 14.57 16.49 -9.97
C PRO A 501 13.06 16.32 -9.91
N LYS A 502 12.44 15.87 -11.00
CA LYS A 502 11.01 15.60 -11.07
C LYS A 502 10.75 14.30 -11.81
N GLY A 503 9.69 13.61 -11.40
CA GLY A 503 9.25 12.37 -12.01
C GLY A 503 9.90 11.15 -11.37
N ARG A 504 9.75 10.01 -12.05
CA ARG A 504 10.16 8.69 -11.57
C ARG A 504 11.35 8.18 -12.34
N SER A 505 12.28 7.57 -11.62
CA SER A 505 13.49 7.00 -12.19
C SER A 505 13.85 5.71 -11.50
N TRP A 506 13.98 4.64 -12.27
CA TRP A 506 14.53 3.38 -11.80
C TRP A 506 16.04 3.39 -11.95
N VAL A 507 16.75 3.18 -10.86
CA VAL A 507 18.21 3.15 -10.82
C VAL A 507 18.65 1.72 -10.55
N LEU A 508 19.54 1.18 -11.38
CA LEU A 508 20.03 -0.19 -11.22
C LEU A 508 21.55 -0.32 -11.37
N ASP A 509 22.08 -1.31 -10.67
CA ASP A 509 23.41 -1.87 -10.86
C ASP A 509 23.24 -3.38 -11.10
N PRO A 510 23.55 -3.89 -12.31
CA PRO A 510 23.31 -5.28 -12.65
C PRO A 510 24.23 -6.27 -11.91
N VAL A 511 25.47 -5.89 -11.58
CA VAL A 511 26.42 -6.68 -10.78
C VAL A 511 27.32 -5.75 -9.94
N ASP A 512 26.83 -5.31 -8.79
CA ASP A 512 27.65 -4.60 -7.81
C ASP A 512 28.62 -5.59 -7.15
N GLY A 513 29.91 -5.38 -7.42
CA GLY A 513 30.99 -6.25 -6.97
C GLY A 513 31.62 -7.10 -8.06
N THR A 514 31.82 -6.53 -9.25
CA THR A 514 32.48 -7.16 -10.41
C THR A 514 33.72 -8.02 -10.06
N ALA A 515 34.61 -7.51 -9.20
CA ALA A 515 35.86 -8.21 -8.85
C ALA A 515 35.65 -9.43 -7.95
N THR A 516 34.66 -9.37 -7.05
CA THR A 516 34.29 -10.47 -6.16
C THR A 516 33.38 -11.47 -6.86
N PHE A 517 32.56 -11.03 -7.81
CA PHE A 517 31.77 -11.90 -8.69
C PHE A 517 32.64 -12.90 -9.44
N ILE A 518 33.73 -12.47 -10.10
CA ILE A 518 34.65 -13.37 -10.83
C ILE A 518 35.29 -14.42 -9.90
N GLN A 519 35.49 -14.08 -8.63
CA GLN A 519 36.05 -14.96 -7.61
C GLN A 519 35.01 -15.90 -6.96
N GLY A 520 33.72 -15.73 -7.28
CA GLY A 520 32.62 -16.44 -6.64
C GLY A 520 32.40 -16.04 -5.18
N GLN A 521 32.81 -14.82 -4.82
CA GLN A 521 32.61 -14.19 -3.52
C GLN A 521 31.29 -13.40 -3.50
N GLN A 522 31.12 -12.47 -2.57
CA GLN A 522 29.86 -11.74 -2.40
C GLN A 522 29.67 -10.69 -3.51
N TYR A 523 28.43 -10.56 -4.01
CA TYR A 523 28.02 -9.54 -4.98
C TYR A 523 26.51 -9.27 -4.82
N ALA A 524 26.02 -8.18 -5.41
CA ALA A 524 24.61 -7.84 -5.42
C ALA A 524 24.09 -7.50 -6.81
N VAL A 525 22.78 -7.66 -7.00
CA VAL A 525 22.02 -7.10 -8.12
C VAL A 525 21.06 -6.09 -7.51
N CYS A 526 21.10 -4.84 -7.95
CA CYS A 526 20.37 -3.75 -7.30
C CYS A 526 19.37 -3.08 -8.24
N LEU A 527 18.20 -2.75 -7.69
CA LEU A 527 17.21 -1.90 -8.32
C LEU A 527 16.55 -1.01 -7.28
N ALA A 528 16.39 0.28 -7.60
CA ALA A 528 15.72 1.24 -6.74
C ALA A 528 14.81 2.15 -7.57
N LEU A 529 13.65 2.51 -7.02
CA LEU A 529 12.81 3.57 -7.55
C LEU A 529 13.12 4.87 -6.80
N VAL A 530 13.48 5.91 -7.54
CA VAL A 530 13.63 7.28 -7.05
C VAL A 530 12.51 8.11 -7.65
N GLN A 531 11.83 8.90 -6.81
CA GLN A 531 10.83 9.85 -7.24
C GLN A 531 11.11 11.22 -6.63
N ASP A 532 11.21 12.23 -7.50
CA ASP A 532 11.51 13.61 -7.12
C ASP A 532 12.74 13.72 -6.20
N GLY A 533 13.82 13.00 -6.57
CA GLY A 533 15.08 12.95 -5.83
C GLY A 533 15.08 12.13 -4.54
N ARG A 534 13.97 11.46 -4.20
CA ARG A 534 13.85 10.63 -2.99
C ARG A 534 13.62 9.17 -3.34
N GLN A 535 14.33 8.28 -2.65
CA GLN A 535 14.14 6.84 -2.79
C GLN A 535 12.74 6.45 -2.28
N ARG A 536 12.03 5.60 -3.03
CA ARG A 536 10.68 5.10 -2.71
C ARG A 536 10.68 3.59 -2.51
N VAL A 537 11.36 2.87 -3.39
CA VAL A 537 11.50 1.41 -3.36
C VAL A 537 12.97 1.06 -3.51
N GLY A 538 13.45 0.06 -2.77
CA GLY A 538 14.79 -0.50 -2.91
C GLY A 538 14.72 -2.01 -2.86
N VAL A 539 15.33 -2.70 -3.82
CA VAL A 539 15.36 -4.16 -3.93
C VAL A 539 16.77 -4.60 -4.29
N LEU A 540 17.40 -5.35 -3.38
CA LEU A 540 18.73 -5.90 -3.54
C LEU A 540 18.65 -7.43 -3.55
N GLY A 541 19.01 -8.04 -4.68
CA GLY A 541 19.31 -9.46 -4.76
C GLY A 541 20.72 -9.70 -4.27
N CYS A 542 20.91 -10.54 -3.26
CA CYS A 542 22.21 -10.90 -2.71
C CYS A 542 22.44 -12.40 -2.94
N PRO A 543 22.90 -12.83 -4.14
CA PRO A 543 22.81 -14.23 -4.58
C PRO A 543 23.68 -15.20 -3.78
N ASN A 544 24.73 -14.67 -3.17
CA ASN A 544 25.69 -15.42 -2.38
C ASN A 544 25.55 -15.15 -0.87
N LEU A 545 24.50 -14.43 -0.44
CA LEU A 545 24.33 -14.08 0.97
C LEU A 545 24.07 -15.32 1.83
N ASN A 546 24.97 -15.52 2.80
CA ASN A 546 24.87 -16.57 3.81
C ASN A 546 24.91 -15.94 5.21
N LEU A 547 23.85 -16.16 5.98
CA LEU A 547 23.70 -15.59 7.32
C LEU A 547 23.97 -16.60 8.45
N ALA A 548 24.36 -17.84 8.14
CA ALA A 548 24.50 -18.92 9.12
C ALA A 548 25.59 -18.64 10.18
N SER A 549 26.64 -17.91 9.82
CA SER A 549 27.73 -17.49 10.71
C SER A 549 27.38 -16.29 11.59
N GLY A 550 26.25 -15.61 11.35
CA GLY A 550 25.87 -14.37 12.02
C GLY A 550 26.69 -13.13 11.61
N ARG A 551 27.70 -13.29 10.74
CA ARG A 551 28.48 -12.19 10.15
C ARG A 551 28.78 -12.47 8.68
N MET A 552 28.61 -11.45 7.85
CA MET A 552 28.98 -11.46 6.44
C MET A 552 30.50 -11.43 6.25
N HIS A 553 30.98 -12.20 5.28
CA HIS A 553 32.38 -12.23 4.84
C HIS A 553 32.42 -12.61 3.35
N GLU A 554 33.38 -12.09 2.61
CA GLU A 554 33.52 -12.33 1.15
C GLU A 554 33.55 -13.80 0.78
N ASP A 555 34.27 -14.61 1.56
CA ASP A 555 34.38 -16.06 1.31
C ASP A 555 33.26 -16.91 1.92
N ALA A 556 32.45 -16.35 2.83
CA ALA A 556 31.37 -17.07 3.50
C ALA A 556 30.08 -16.94 2.69
N VAL A 557 30.01 -17.69 1.59
CA VAL A 557 28.96 -17.56 0.57
C VAL A 557 27.96 -18.71 0.58
N ASP A 558 26.76 -18.44 0.06
CA ASP A 558 25.81 -19.47 -0.38
C ASP A 558 26.19 -19.93 -1.80
N ARG A 559 26.85 -21.09 -1.89
CA ARG A 559 27.33 -21.63 -3.17
C ARG A 559 26.21 -22.29 -3.96
N ASP A 560 25.41 -23.11 -3.28
CA ASP A 560 24.44 -24.02 -3.91
C ASP A 560 23.04 -23.39 -4.05
N GLY A 561 22.71 -22.42 -3.21
CA GLY A 561 21.45 -21.69 -3.24
C GLY A 561 21.54 -20.36 -3.98
N TYR A 562 20.44 -19.59 -3.91
CA TYR A 562 20.31 -18.28 -4.52
C TYR A 562 20.38 -17.14 -3.50
N GLY A 563 20.87 -17.39 -2.28
CA GLY A 563 21.06 -16.35 -1.28
C GLY A 563 19.74 -15.74 -0.80
N SER A 564 19.63 -14.41 -0.75
CA SER A 564 18.43 -13.72 -0.24
C SER A 564 18.21 -12.37 -0.89
N GLN A 565 16.94 -12.00 -1.03
CA GLN A 565 16.52 -10.67 -1.47
C GLN A 565 16.20 -9.84 -0.23
N VAL A 566 16.75 -8.63 -0.18
CA VAL A 566 16.45 -7.64 0.85
C VAL A 566 15.82 -6.43 0.16
N PHE A 567 14.73 -5.93 0.70
CA PHE A 567 13.97 -4.86 0.07
C PHE A 567 13.28 -3.97 1.09
N ALA A 568 12.92 -2.77 0.67
CA ALA A 568 12.20 -1.81 1.49
C ALA A 568 11.34 -0.87 0.63
N VAL A 569 10.27 -0.37 1.23
CA VAL A 569 9.49 0.76 0.74
C VAL A 569 9.57 1.85 1.79
N ALA A 570 9.78 3.10 1.34
CA ALA A 570 9.97 4.23 2.25
C ALA A 570 8.80 4.36 3.25
N GLY A 571 9.12 4.30 4.54
CA GLY A 571 8.19 4.36 5.67
C GLY A 571 7.59 3.03 6.11
N GLN A 572 7.86 1.91 5.42
CA GLN A 572 7.24 0.61 5.70
C GLN A 572 8.19 -0.37 6.42
N GLY A 573 9.47 -0.02 6.58
CA GLY A 573 10.52 -0.88 7.09
C GLY A 573 11.18 -1.74 6.01
N ALA A 574 12.26 -2.42 6.39
CA ALA A 574 12.99 -3.33 5.50
C ALA A 574 12.62 -4.79 5.76
N TYR A 575 12.71 -5.62 4.72
CA TYR A 575 12.29 -7.00 4.72
C TYR A 575 13.33 -7.87 4.01
N ILE A 576 13.38 -9.15 4.38
CA ILE A 576 14.27 -10.15 3.78
C ILE A 576 13.48 -11.42 3.43
N ARG A 577 13.77 -12.01 2.29
CA ARG A 577 13.25 -13.32 1.87
C ARG A 577 14.34 -14.16 1.22
N LYS A 578 14.21 -15.49 1.27
CA LYS A 578 15.04 -16.39 0.45
C LYS A 578 14.64 -16.26 -1.02
N MET A 579 15.63 -16.24 -1.92
CA MET A 579 15.38 -16.29 -3.36
C MET A 579 15.33 -17.74 -3.85
N GLY A 580 14.62 -17.95 -4.94
CA GLY A 580 14.54 -19.23 -5.63
C GLY A 580 14.29 -19.05 -7.12
N THR A 581 13.92 -20.14 -7.80
CA THR A 581 13.72 -20.14 -9.25
C THR A 581 12.29 -19.80 -9.68
N GLY A 582 11.30 -19.95 -8.81
CA GLY A 582 9.87 -19.75 -9.12
C GLY A 582 9.30 -18.45 -8.57
N ALA A 583 8.14 -18.53 -7.92
CA ALA A 583 7.47 -17.38 -7.29
C ALA A 583 8.27 -16.81 -6.10
N LEU A 584 7.96 -15.56 -5.72
CA LEU A 584 8.55 -14.94 -4.54
C LEU A 584 8.12 -15.68 -3.27
N GLN A 585 9.09 -16.08 -2.45
CA GLN A 585 8.82 -16.71 -1.14
C GLN A 585 8.33 -15.69 -0.11
N PRO A 586 7.69 -16.12 0.99
CA PRO A 586 7.31 -15.22 2.08
C PRO A 586 8.51 -14.43 2.61
N ALA A 587 8.27 -13.16 2.93
CA ALA A 587 9.28 -12.27 3.52
C ALA A 587 9.11 -12.14 5.02
N ARG A 588 10.22 -11.85 5.70
CA ARG A 588 10.25 -11.49 7.12
C ARG A 588 10.75 -10.06 7.26
N LYS A 589 10.10 -9.27 8.11
CA LYS A 589 10.57 -7.92 8.46
C LYS A 589 11.90 -8.00 9.21
N LEU A 590 12.83 -7.10 8.89
CA LEU A 590 14.08 -6.93 9.61
C LEU A 590 13.84 -6.07 10.85
N ASP A 591 14.48 -6.45 11.96
CA ASP A 591 14.39 -5.68 13.19
C ASP A 591 15.16 -4.35 13.06
N PRO A 592 14.63 -3.25 13.64
CA PRO A 592 15.35 -2.00 13.74
C PRO A 592 16.73 -2.19 14.40
N LYS A 593 17.72 -1.42 13.95
CA LYS A 593 19.08 -1.51 14.49
C LYS A 593 19.12 -0.96 15.92
N PRO A 594 19.82 -1.65 16.83
CA PRO A 594 20.07 -1.12 18.16
C PRO A 594 20.64 0.28 18.08
N GLN A 595 20.07 1.18 18.86
CA GLN A 595 20.59 2.53 19.03
C GLN A 595 21.78 2.46 19.98
N ILE A 596 22.90 3.04 19.59
CA ILE A 596 24.17 3.03 20.33
C ILE A 596 24.55 4.45 20.71
N THR A 597 25.23 4.62 21.84
CA THR A 597 25.60 5.95 22.32
C THR A 597 27.09 6.09 22.58
N GLU A 598 27.83 4.99 22.73
CA GLU A 598 29.26 5.03 22.92
C GLU A 598 30.02 4.67 21.64
N PHE A 599 31.12 5.39 21.38
CA PHE A 599 31.95 5.12 20.20
C PHE A 599 32.65 3.74 20.24
N GLN A 600 32.77 3.14 21.43
CA GLN A 600 33.28 1.78 21.59
C GLN A 600 32.32 0.70 21.04
N GLU A 601 31.05 1.04 20.84
CA GLU A 601 30.03 0.15 20.27
C GLU A 601 29.99 0.19 18.73
N LEU A 602 30.76 1.08 18.10
CA LEU A 602 30.87 1.14 16.64
C LEU A 602 31.50 -0.15 16.09
N ASP A 603 30.83 -0.73 15.10
CA ASP A 603 31.35 -1.85 14.32
C ASP A 603 31.29 -1.45 12.85
N PHE A 604 32.47 -1.13 12.30
CA PHE A 604 32.61 -0.59 10.96
C PHE A 604 32.54 -1.67 9.89
N VAL A 605 31.92 -1.33 8.76
CA VAL A 605 32.09 -2.02 7.48
C VAL A 605 32.85 -1.13 6.51
N ASP A 606 33.82 -1.71 5.80
CA ASP A 606 34.65 -1.00 4.83
C ASP A 606 35.18 -1.94 3.74
N CYS A 607 36.07 -1.45 2.87
CA CYS A 607 36.82 -2.25 1.91
C CYS A 607 38.27 -1.75 1.82
N VAL A 608 39.22 -2.51 2.36
CA VAL A 608 40.66 -2.15 2.30
C VAL A 608 41.15 -2.01 0.86
N ALA A 609 40.64 -2.85 -0.04
CA ALA A 609 41.04 -2.87 -1.44
C ALA A 609 40.43 -1.71 -2.25
N SER A 610 39.52 -0.90 -1.67
CA SER A 610 38.88 0.20 -2.38
C SER A 610 39.86 1.31 -2.74
N THR A 611 39.83 1.70 -4.01
CA THR A 611 40.60 2.83 -4.54
C THR A 611 39.88 4.17 -4.37
N SER A 612 38.59 4.15 -4.01
CA SER A 612 37.77 5.36 -3.84
C SER A 612 37.79 5.92 -2.42
N SER A 613 37.88 5.04 -1.40
CA SER A 613 37.89 5.40 0.03
C SER A 613 39.30 5.54 0.59
N ASN A 614 39.48 6.42 1.58
CA ASN A 614 40.75 6.65 2.25
C ASN A 614 40.78 5.97 3.63
N ILE A 615 41.32 4.75 3.65
CA ILE A 615 41.40 3.91 4.86
C ILE A 615 42.23 4.55 5.99
N ASP A 616 43.23 5.38 5.65
CA ASP A 616 44.06 6.05 6.66
C ASP A 616 43.27 7.12 7.41
N TYR A 617 42.35 7.82 6.73
CA TYR A 617 41.42 8.75 7.39
C TYR A 617 40.42 8.01 8.27
N HIS A 618 39.95 6.83 7.85
CA HIS A 618 39.06 6.01 8.67
C HIS A 618 39.76 5.54 9.95
N ALA A 619 40.99 5.04 9.84
CA ALA A 619 41.82 4.64 10.98
C ALA A 619 42.10 5.81 11.94
N ARG A 620 42.40 7.01 11.40
CA ARG A 620 42.58 8.23 12.20
C ARG A 620 41.31 8.65 12.93
N LEU A 621 40.15 8.56 12.26
CA LEU A 621 38.86 8.86 12.86
C LEU A 621 38.53 7.87 13.97
N ALA A 622 38.68 6.57 13.73
CA ALA A 622 38.47 5.55 14.77
C ALA A 622 39.40 5.78 15.97
N SER A 623 40.68 6.12 15.74
CA SER A 623 41.60 6.48 16.81
C SER A 623 41.20 7.75 17.57
N TYR A 624 40.71 8.79 16.89
CA TYR A 624 40.20 10.01 17.51
C TYR A 624 38.97 9.73 18.39
N LEU A 625 38.10 8.83 17.94
CA LEU A 625 36.88 8.42 18.63
C LEU A 625 37.10 7.39 19.75
N ASN A 626 38.31 6.82 19.85
CA ASN A 626 38.58 5.62 20.64
C ASN A 626 37.61 4.46 20.29
N ALA A 627 37.32 4.30 19.00
CA ALA A 627 36.45 3.26 18.45
C ALA A 627 37.25 2.01 18.04
N PRO A 628 36.64 0.82 17.95
CA PRO A 628 37.32 -0.40 17.50
C PRO A 628 37.85 -0.27 16.06
N TRP A 629 39.12 -0.64 15.84
CA TRP A 629 39.78 -0.64 14.53
C TRP A 629 40.94 -1.66 14.52
N PRO A 630 41.22 -2.38 13.41
CA PRO A 630 40.56 -2.33 12.09
C PRO A 630 39.13 -2.84 12.09
N HIS A 631 38.36 -2.48 11.06
CA HIS A 631 37.00 -3.00 10.84
C HIS A 631 37.01 -4.53 10.74
N THR A 632 35.90 -5.15 11.14
CA THR A 632 35.78 -6.63 11.16
C THR A 632 35.01 -7.18 9.97
N THR A 633 34.26 -6.32 9.26
CA THR A 633 33.50 -6.67 8.06
C THR A 633 34.11 -5.92 6.88
N ASP A 634 34.85 -6.64 6.02
CA ASP A 634 35.42 -6.11 4.79
C ASP A 634 34.63 -6.65 3.60
N LEU A 635 33.98 -5.76 2.84
CA LEU A 635 33.12 -6.11 1.72
C LEU A 635 33.37 -5.16 0.54
N TRP A 636 33.67 -5.74 -0.62
CA TRP A 636 33.99 -5.03 -1.85
C TRP A 636 32.77 -4.31 -2.44
N ALA A 637 31.67 -5.04 -2.62
CA ALA A 637 30.41 -4.53 -3.19
C ALA A 637 29.84 -3.40 -2.32
N ALA A 638 29.45 -2.28 -2.94
CA ALA A 638 28.91 -1.13 -2.20
C ALA A 638 27.58 -1.44 -1.52
N GLN A 639 26.65 -2.05 -2.26
CA GLN A 639 25.31 -2.43 -1.83
C GLN A 639 25.36 -3.40 -0.66
N LEU A 640 26.29 -4.36 -0.67
CA LEU A 640 26.40 -5.35 0.41
C LEU A 640 26.87 -4.77 1.73
N ARG A 641 27.49 -3.59 1.74
CA ARG A 641 27.83 -2.92 3.01
C ARG A 641 26.58 -2.38 3.70
N TYR A 642 25.59 -1.91 2.93
CA TYR A 642 24.26 -1.57 3.48
C TYR A 642 23.54 -2.81 3.99
N ILE A 643 23.61 -3.91 3.25
CA ILE A 643 23.02 -5.20 3.68
C ILE A 643 23.69 -5.71 4.96
N ALA A 644 25.02 -5.60 5.09
CA ALA A 644 25.74 -5.96 6.30
C ALA A 644 25.24 -5.20 7.52
N ILE A 645 24.93 -3.91 7.38
CA ILE A 645 24.25 -3.13 8.43
C ILE A 645 22.85 -3.69 8.65
N ALA A 646 22.03 -3.79 7.60
CA ALA A 646 20.62 -4.20 7.71
C ALA A 646 20.43 -5.56 8.39
N VAL A 647 21.27 -6.55 8.09
CA VAL A 647 21.22 -7.89 8.69
C VAL A 647 21.97 -8.01 10.03
N GLY A 648 22.61 -6.93 10.50
CA GLY A 648 23.27 -6.86 11.80
C GLY A 648 24.67 -7.48 11.86
N SER A 649 25.37 -7.60 10.72
CA SER A 649 26.79 -8.01 10.71
C SER A 649 27.72 -6.92 11.22
N CYS A 650 27.30 -5.66 11.12
CA CYS A 650 27.98 -4.45 11.58
C CYS A 650 26.93 -3.36 11.82
N ASN A 651 27.33 -2.14 12.18
CA ASN A 651 26.38 -1.05 12.41
C ASN A 651 26.76 0.29 11.77
N THR A 652 27.98 0.45 11.26
CA THR A 652 28.45 1.76 10.79
C THR A 652 29.22 1.66 9.48
N LEU A 653 28.90 2.54 8.52
CA LEU A 653 29.70 2.79 7.33
C LEU A 653 30.11 4.26 7.31
N ILE A 654 31.39 4.52 7.08
CA ILE A 654 31.89 5.86 6.76
C ILE A 654 32.72 5.75 5.48
N LYS A 655 32.41 6.59 4.50
CA LYS A 655 33.17 6.70 3.25
C LYS A 655 33.77 8.09 3.15
N ILE A 656 35.07 8.20 3.41
CA ILE A 656 35.87 9.40 3.18
C ILE A 656 36.63 9.23 1.85
N PRO A 657 36.29 10.01 0.79
CA PRO A 657 36.92 9.83 -0.51
C PRO A 657 38.41 10.20 -0.51
N ARG A 658 39.23 9.47 -1.28
CA ARG A 658 40.67 9.81 -1.46
C ARG A 658 40.89 11.15 -2.16
N LYS A 659 39.98 11.53 -3.06
CA LYS A 659 40.03 12.78 -3.84
C LYS A 659 38.82 13.63 -3.51
N ALA A 660 39.03 14.92 -3.22
CA ALA A 660 37.94 15.87 -2.94
C ALA A 660 36.94 16.00 -4.12
N SER A 661 37.41 15.80 -5.35
CA SER A 661 36.59 15.85 -6.57
C SER A 661 35.77 14.59 -6.84
N TYR A 662 35.96 13.50 -6.07
CA TYR A 662 35.23 12.26 -6.28
C TYR A 662 33.78 12.40 -5.81
N ARG A 663 32.85 11.85 -6.60
CA ARG A 663 31.44 11.66 -6.26
C ARG A 663 31.05 10.24 -6.65
N SER A 664 30.30 9.57 -5.80
CA SER A 664 29.83 8.21 -6.09
C SER A 664 28.79 8.21 -7.20
N LYS A 665 28.67 7.08 -7.90
CA LYS A 665 27.54 6.85 -8.79
C LYS A 665 26.28 6.61 -7.97
N ILE A 666 25.13 6.93 -8.56
CA ILE A 666 23.85 6.76 -7.86
C ILE A 666 23.49 5.28 -7.69
N TRP A 667 23.80 4.44 -8.69
CA TRP A 667 23.50 3.00 -8.68
C TRP A 667 24.30 2.18 -7.66
N ASP A 668 25.50 2.65 -7.27
CA ASP A 668 26.30 2.05 -6.19
C ASP A 668 25.61 2.10 -4.80
N HIS A 669 24.62 3.00 -4.63
CA HIS A 669 24.11 3.41 -3.31
C HIS A 669 22.58 3.42 -3.21
N ALA A 670 21.87 3.77 -4.28
CA ALA A 670 20.42 3.80 -4.28
C ALA A 670 19.87 2.39 -3.98
N GLY A 671 18.78 2.30 -3.22
CA GLY A 671 18.23 1.04 -2.71
C GLY A 671 18.89 0.62 -1.40
N GLY A 672 20.21 0.48 -1.36
CA GLY A 672 20.96 0.17 -0.13
C GLY A 672 20.80 1.25 0.94
N MET A 673 20.87 2.53 0.55
CA MET A 673 20.62 3.66 1.46
C MET A 673 19.21 3.58 2.06
N LEU A 674 18.18 3.37 1.24
CA LEU A 674 16.81 3.24 1.71
C LEU A 674 16.66 2.08 2.69
N ILE A 675 17.20 0.90 2.36
CA ILE A 675 17.15 -0.28 3.25
C ILE A 675 17.80 0.03 4.61
N ALA A 676 18.91 0.78 4.64
CA ALA A 676 19.56 1.17 5.88
C ALA A 676 18.71 2.17 6.69
N GLU A 677 18.08 3.14 6.04
CA GLU A 677 17.15 4.09 6.68
C GLU A 677 15.96 3.36 7.32
N GLU A 678 15.39 2.39 6.59
CA GLU A 678 14.22 1.62 7.01
C GLU A 678 14.49 0.61 8.14
N VAL A 679 15.77 0.37 8.48
CA VAL A 679 16.17 -0.32 9.71
C VAL A 679 16.62 0.65 10.82
N GLY A 680 16.36 1.95 10.70
CA GLY A 680 16.61 2.94 11.75
C GLY A 680 18.02 3.53 11.77
N CYS A 681 18.75 3.45 10.66
CA CYS A 681 19.98 4.24 10.47
C CYS A 681 19.67 5.61 9.87
N THR A 682 20.60 6.54 10.01
CA THR A 682 20.60 7.81 9.28
C THR A 682 21.69 7.76 8.22
N VAL A 683 21.35 8.21 7.01
CA VAL A 683 22.28 8.31 5.87
C VAL A 683 22.49 9.80 5.54
N SER A 684 23.75 10.22 5.46
CA SER A 684 24.09 11.59 5.07
C SER A 684 25.46 11.69 4.40
N ASP A 685 25.76 12.86 3.82
CA ASP A 685 27.13 13.22 3.45
C ASP A 685 28.03 13.46 4.69
N LEU A 686 29.33 13.75 4.50
CA LEU A 686 30.22 14.00 5.64
C LEU A 686 29.91 15.29 6.42
N ALA A 687 29.06 16.18 5.87
CA ALA A 687 28.60 17.40 6.55
C ALA A 687 27.28 17.21 7.31
N GLY A 688 26.64 16.03 7.19
CA GLY A 688 25.36 15.71 7.80
C GLY A 688 24.14 16.09 6.95
N ASN A 689 24.33 16.46 5.69
CA ASN A 689 23.22 16.77 4.79
C ASN A 689 22.60 15.46 4.24
N PRO A 690 21.27 15.40 4.10
CA PRO A 690 20.61 14.29 3.42
C PRO A 690 21.13 14.11 1.99
N VAL A 691 21.19 12.87 1.52
CA VAL A 691 21.61 12.56 0.16
C VAL A 691 20.47 12.90 -0.82
N ASP A 692 20.78 13.69 -1.85
CA ASP A 692 19.87 14.01 -2.95
C ASP A 692 20.18 13.11 -4.17
N CYS A 693 19.21 12.30 -4.56
CA CYS A 693 19.31 11.39 -5.69
C CYS A 693 18.93 12.02 -7.03
N SER A 694 18.53 13.30 -7.08
CA SER A 694 18.04 13.95 -8.32
C SER A 694 19.10 14.63 -9.19
N LEU A 695 20.38 14.50 -8.83
CA LEU A 695 21.46 15.30 -9.40
C LEU A 695 22.20 14.59 -10.55
N GLY A 696 21.47 13.79 -11.32
CA GLY A 696 22.06 13.07 -12.45
C GLY A 696 22.47 11.63 -12.10
N ARG A 697 23.39 11.11 -12.92
CA ARG A 697 24.02 9.78 -12.77
C ARG A 697 25.00 9.67 -11.59
N THR A 698 25.15 10.72 -10.79
CA THR A 698 26.08 10.79 -9.65
C THR A 698 25.38 11.45 -8.47
N LEU A 699 25.81 11.11 -7.25
CA LEU A 699 25.44 11.86 -6.05
C LEU A 699 26.25 13.16 -5.97
N ALA A 700 25.99 14.10 -6.89
CA ALA A 700 26.89 15.20 -7.25
C ALA A 700 27.24 16.14 -6.08
N GLU A 701 26.29 16.38 -5.17
CA GLU A 701 26.49 17.22 -3.98
C GLU A 701 26.88 16.43 -2.73
N CYS A 702 26.84 15.09 -2.78
CA CYS A 702 27.20 14.23 -1.65
C CYS A 702 28.72 13.99 -1.61
N TYR A 703 29.45 14.76 -0.81
CA TYR A 703 30.87 14.49 -0.54
C TYR A 703 31.04 13.46 0.57
N GLY A 704 31.47 12.25 0.20
CA GLY A 704 31.58 11.10 1.11
C GLY A 704 30.22 10.65 1.63
N MET A 705 30.21 9.79 2.66
CA MET A 705 28.95 9.27 3.22
C MET A 705 29.13 8.77 4.66
N ILE A 706 28.11 8.92 5.49
CA ILE A 706 27.99 8.34 6.82
C ILE A 706 26.66 7.58 6.90
N ILE A 707 26.71 6.34 7.36
CA ILE A 707 25.55 5.52 7.73
C ILE A 707 25.79 4.97 9.12
N ALA A 708 24.88 5.27 10.06
CA ALA A 708 24.97 4.80 11.44
C ALA A 708 23.58 4.85 12.10
N PRO A 709 23.37 4.19 13.25
CA PRO A 709 22.17 4.39 14.06
C PRO A 709 21.96 5.87 14.37
N ALA A 710 20.71 6.32 14.28
CA ALA A 710 20.35 7.74 14.43
C ALA A 710 20.89 8.37 15.72
N SER A 711 20.93 7.59 16.80
CA SER A 711 21.47 7.95 18.13
C SER A 711 22.93 8.41 18.16
N ILE A 712 23.79 7.93 17.26
CA ILE A 712 25.22 8.28 17.23
C ILE A 712 25.63 9.09 16.00
N HIS A 713 24.80 9.07 14.95
CA HIS A 713 25.10 9.67 13.65
C HIS A 713 25.57 11.13 13.73
N GLY A 714 24.85 12.01 14.45
CA GLY A 714 25.22 13.42 14.58
C GLY A 714 26.60 13.64 15.22
N ARG A 715 26.99 12.76 16.15
CA ARG A 715 28.33 12.80 16.77
C ARG A 715 29.43 12.34 15.81
N LEU A 716 29.12 11.41 14.90
CA LEU A 716 30.05 11.00 13.84
C LEU A 716 30.26 12.13 12.82
N VAL A 717 29.20 12.84 12.44
CA VAL A 717 29.29 14.03 11.57
C VAL A 717 30.25 15.07 12.17
N GLU A 718 30.11 15.39 13.46
CA GLU A 718 31.01 16.33 14.12
C GLU A 718 32.45 15.79 14.20
N ALA A 719 32.63 14.49 14.47
CA ALA A 719 33.95 13.90 14.58
C ALA A 719 34.72 13.89 13.25
N VAL A 720 34.04 13.63 12.13
CA VAL A 720 34.67 13.61 10.80
C VAL A 720 35.30 14.96 10.45
N LYS A 721 34.68 16.07 10.86
CA LYS A 721 35.20 17.45 10.63
C LYS A 721 36.56 17.70 11.29
N HIS A 722 36.95 16.92 12.29
CA HIS A 722 38.26 17.04 12.94
C HIS A 722 39.37 16.26 12.22
N VAL A 723 39.02 15.38 11.29
CA VAL A 723 39.95 14.43 10.65
C VAL A 723 40.14 14.73 9.16
N VAL A 724 39.11 15.28 8.50
CA VAL A 724 39.06 15.59 7.05
C VAL A 724 39.41 17.02 6.74
#